data_AF-A0A8R2B766-F1
#
_entry.id   AF-A0A8R2B766-F1
#
_cell.length_a   1.000
_cell.length_b   1.000
_cell.length_c   1.000
_cell.angle_alpha   90.00
_cell.angle_beta   90.00
_cell.angle_gamma   90.00
#
_symmetry.space_group_name_H-M   'P 1'
#
loop_
_entity.id
_entity.type
_entity.pdbx_description
1 polymer ?
#
loop_
_entity_poly.entity_id
_entity_poly.type
_entity_poly.pdbx_seq_one_letter_code
_entity_poly.pdbx_strand_id
1 'polypeptide(L)'
;MKLINDYKVIDSAKVVQYDCVTDDIDKIQAKITEWCSERKVDVLLTTGGTGFSPRDVTPEATLGLVQKLTPGISQAIMNESLKITPMAMLSRAVSGIYEKTLIINLPGSSKASKECLCFVASTIPHAVSLIKDEKEISTQFHKQLDCTTNNESRIPECVTKIACRHRESQFPKISMKSALSILKEHAVLQYTENNKIKYPTVWIFSTGDELESNKDSHGGYIRDTNSVMIQQILEQDNYKGHIFNYGIIRDNWNDLCKHFEEAFNNADVIVTSGGVSMGEKDLIKHVLKEHFKSQIHFGRVNMKPGMPTTFVTLIFKDKKKYIFCLPGNPVSAGVCTHLFLLPYLRSVSGNKLIIHSLKAKLTHSIKGLDIRPEYRRSLLKYENGELYVSCLTNYQQSSRLLSFIDSNCLLQLPSSSKQANVESSTIMDVILIKSIENTYVAPILKEMNLCIEIIKKEVITGNTKIEQPLLYSCIDDVLQLMTENIIVAKTEIIPTSSAMGYVSYSPINSPENLPPFQASTKDGYAIKYGNYRFQKSNIFNVVQVSVAGTVPGCQKEIEEGECARISTGAPIPPGANCVVQVEDTSVETKSSDGKVEITIAILKEPKLFENISSIGSDISIGQRLLDEKTILGPFEIALLRSVGCEDVEVYVCPSIHIVPCNDNSAYAISHKLKNMLEVSDFKGKIFSHSLRKNLTKFTEQFDCVYDDGNPIIIFCGNVNEFCTVESHIHISNKTRKISLGFGRMFVGCEEKSVVFLHINTCDSESIYNCVHLFILPFLRFITGRKKIISTIKTKCNLNSDYLPPDKFEKAELHYENGDFEVTCFTMNHQSCLVNMPSSLDQINIKLKGGKKTELDAIVAENSDYYFIHY
;
A
#
# COMPACT_ATOMS: atom_id res chain seq x y z
N MET A 1 27.69 -50.83 22.72
CA MET A 1 29.08 -50.29 22.84
C MET A 1 29.44 -49.31 21.73
N LYS A 2 29.45 -49.69 20.44
CA LYS A 2 29.83 -48.78 19.33
C LYS A 2 28.99 -47.50 19.23
N LEU A 3 27.71 -47.55 19.60
CA LEU A 3 26.77 -46.44 19.46
C LEU A 3 27.22 -45.14 20.18
N ILE A 4 27.76 -45.26 21.39
CA ILE A 4 28.20 -44.11 22.21
C ILE A 4 29.71 -43.91 22.09
N ASN A 5 30.51 -44.99 22.20
CA ASN A 5 31.97 -44.87 22.30
C ASN A 5 32.68 -44.59 20.96
N ASP A 6 32.19 -45.11 19.82
CA ASP A 6 32.86 -44.91 18.52
C ASP A 6 32.44 -43.60 17.84
N TYR A 7 31.31 -43.01 18.25
CA TYR A 7 30.69 -41.90 17.53
C TYR A 7 30.60 -40.59 18.33
N LYS A 8 30.98 -40.59 19.63
CA LYS A 8 30.90 -39.41 20.51
C LYS A 8 29.59 -38.64 20.36
N VAL A 9 28.47 -39.36 20.29
CA VAL A 9 27.15 -38.74 20.00
C VAL A 9 26.73 -37.81 21.14
N ILE A 10 27.11 -38.14 22.38
CA ILE A 10 26.93 -37.31 23.56
C ILE A 10 28.30 -37.20 24.21
N ASP A 11 28.99 -36.07 24.02
CA ASP A 11 30.39 -35.89 24.45
C ASP A 11 30.63 -36.06 25.95
N SER A 12 29.61 -35.79 26.78
CA SER A 12 29.65 -35.95 28.23
C SER A 12 29.27 -37.36 28.74
N ALA A 13 28.79 -38.25 27.87
CA ALA A 13 28.29 -39.56 28.28
C ALA A 13 29.41 -40.61 28.37
N LYS A 14 29.41 -41.39 29.45
CA LYS A 14 30.26 -42.58 29.61
C LYS A 14 29.38 -43.82 29.69
N VAL A 15 29.66 -44.83 28.87
CA VAL A 15 29.00 -46.13 29.00
C VAL A 15 29.49 -46.81 30.27
N VAL A 16 28.60 -46.91 31.28
CA VAL A 16 28.92 -47.52 32.58
C VAL A 16 28.58 -49.00 32.64
N GLN A 17 27.59 -49.45 31.88
CA GLN A 17 27.10 -50.83 31.86
C GLN A 17 26.56 -51.21 30.48
N TYR A 18 26.62 -52.50 30.16
CA TYR A 18 26.07 -53.08 28.94
C TYR A 18 25.69 -54.53 29.21
N ASP A 19 24.50 -54.94 28.76
CA ASP A 19 23.97 -56.29 28.90
C ASP A 19 22.98 -56.57 27.76
N CYS A 20 22.73 -57.84 27.49
CA CYS A 20 21.78 -58.29 26.48
C CYS A 20 20.69 -59.12 27.16
N VAL A 21 19.44 -58.72 26.98
CA VAL A 21 18.28 -59.42 27.55
C VAL A 21 17.45 -60.03 26.42
N THR A 22 16.82 -61.17 26.68
CA THR A 22 15.86 -61.77 25.74
C THR A 22 14.61 -60.91 25.62
N ASP A 23 13.91 -60.98 24.49
CA ASP A 23 12.65 -60.27 24.21
C ASP A 23 11.48 -60.79 25.08
N ASP A 24 11.55 -60.52 26.38
CA ASP A 24 10.64 -60.98 27.43
C ASP A 24 10.40 -59.81 28.39
N ILE A 25 9.13 -59.45 28.59
CA ILE A 25 8.73 -58.24 29.32
C ILE A 25 9.30 -58.25 30.74
N ASP A 26 9.14 -59.35 31.47
CA ASP A 26 9.56 -59.44 32.87
C ASP A 26 11.07 -59.31 33.01
N LYS A 27 11.83 -59.93 32.09
CA LYS A 27 13.29 -59.84 32.10
C LYS A 27 13.80 -58.45 31.71
N ILE A 28 13.18 -57.81 30.73
CA ILE A 28 13.53 -56.43 30.34
C ILE A 28 13.23 -55.49 31.50
N GLN A 29 12.08 -55.64 32.15
CA GLN A 29 11.71 -54.84 33.31
C GLN A 29 12.67 -55.04 34.48
N ALA A 30 12.98 -56.29 34.84
CA ALA A 30 13.93 -56.59 35.90
C ALA A 30 15.29 -55.92 35.66
N LYS A 31 15.77 -55.92 34.41
CA LYS A 31 17.04 -55.27 34.04
C LYS A 31 16.96 -53.74 34.11
N ILE A 32 15.88 -53.15 33.63
CA ILE A 32 15.64 -51.71 33.73
C ILE A 32 15.61 -51.30 35.20
N THR A 33 14.86 -52.03 36.05
CA THR A 33 14.80 -51.77 37.49
C THR A 33 16.15 -51.91 38.18
N GLU A 34 16.91 -52.96 37.90
CA GLU A 34 18.27 -53.15 38.42
C GLU A 34 19.15 -51.93 38.09
N TRP A 35 19.13 -51.47 36.84
CA TRP A 35 20.01 -50.39 36.39
C TRP A 35 19.59 -49.02 36.90
N CYS A 36 18.29 -48.76 36.97
CA CYS A 36 17.75 -47.50 37.46
C CYS A 36 17.86 -47.39 38.98
N SER A 37 17.38 -48.39 39.74
CA SER A 37 17.25 -48.30 41.20
C SER A 37 18.55 -48.68 41.92
N GLU A 38 19.22 -49.76 41.51
CA GLU A 38 20.43 -50.23 42.20
C GLU A 38 21.69 -49.55 41.69
N ARG A 39 21.85 -49.49 40.36
CA ARG A 39 23.06 -48.93 39.73
C ARG A 39 22.98 -47.42 39.47
N LYS A 40 21.80 -46.82 39.62
CA LYS A 40 21.55 -45.38 39.51
C LYS A 40 22.12 -44.76 38.23
N VAL A 41 21.86 -45.42 37.09
CA VAL A 41 22.29 -44.89 35.79
C VAL A 41 21.47 -43.65 35.40
N ASP A 42 22.10 -42.72 34.71
CA ASP A 42 21.46 -41.43 34.38
C ASP A 42 20.55 -41.53 33.15
N VAL A 43 20.97 -42.35 32.19
CA VAL A 43 20.25 -42.60 30.94
C VAL A 43 20.34 -44.08 30.62
N LEU A 44 19.20 -44.69 30.29
CA LEU A 44 19.10 -46.06 29.84
C LEU A 44 18.60 -46.08 28.39
N LEU A 45 19.41 -46.68 27.50
CA LEU A 45 19.05 -46.86 26.10
C LEU A 45 18.77 -48.34 25.84
N THR A 46 17.61 -48.66 25.30
CA THR A 46 17.35 -50.00 24.75
C THR A 46 17.48 -49.96 23.23
N THR A 47 17.92 -51.07 22.63
CA THR A 47 18.01 -51.20 21.17
C THR A 47 17.31 -52.48 20.73
N GLY A 48 16.28 -52.37 19.90
CA GLY A 48 15.52 -53.52 19.41
C GLY A 48 14.16 -53.68 20.09
N GLY A 49 13.31 -54.51 19.50
CA GLY A 49 12.00 -54.84 20.06
C GLY A 49 10.94 -53.73 19.95
N THR A 50 11.10 -52.74 19.05
CA THR A 50 10.18 -51.58 18.92
C THR A 50 9.21 -51.66 17.74
N GLY A 51 9.27 -52.70 16.92
CA GLY A 51 8.43 -52.88 15.74
C GLY A 51 7.04 -53.47 16.05
N PHE A 52 6.42 -54.09 15.05
CA PHE A 52 5.08 -54.71 15.15
C PHE A 52 5.14 -56.24 15.31
N SER A 53 6.32 -56.86 15.40
CA SER A 53 6.46 -58.30 15.59
C SER A 53 5.91 -58.73 16.95
N PRO A 54 5.38 -59.95 17.11
CA PRO A 54 5.00 -60.48 18.43
C PRO A 54 6.15 -60.54 19.45
N ARG A 55 7.41 -60.47 18.99
CA ARG A 55 8.60 -60.40 19.85
C ARG A 55 9.00 -58.95 20.18
N ASP A 56 8.44 -57.96 19.50
CA ASP A 56 8.74 -56.55 19.75
C ASP A 56 7.99 -56.05 21.00
N VAL A 57 8.53 -56.31 22.19
CA VAL A 57 7.89 -56.03 23.48
C VAL A 57 8.58 -54.93 24.30
N THR A 58 9.60 -54.27 23.73
CA THR A 58 10.41 -53.26 24.44
C THR A 58 9.61 -52.03 24.87
N PRO A 59 8.69 -51.48 24.05
CA PRO A 59 7.81 -50.39 24.47
C PRO A 59 6.90 -50.78 25.65
N GLU A 60 6.30 -51.96 25.60
CA GLU A 60 5.41 -52.47 26.66
C GLU A 60 6.16 -52.63 27.98
N ALA A 61 7.36 -53.23 27.93
CA ALA A 61 8.21 -53.38 29.10
C ALA A 61 8.58 -52.03 29.72
N THR A 62 8.91 -51.04 28.88
CA THR A 62 9.25 -49.68 29.32
C THR A 62 8.04 -48.96 29.91
N LEU A 63 6.88 -49.00 29.23
CA LEU A 63 5.63 -48.39 29.69
C LEU A 63 5.16 -48.95 31.03
N GLY A 64 5.39 -50.24 31.29
CA GLY A 64 5.02 -50.87 32.56
C GLY A 64 5.84 -50.41 33.76
N LEU A 65 6.96 -49.69 33.56
CA LEU A 65 7.82 -49.19 34.64
C LEU A 65 7.81 -47.67 34.79
N VAL A 66 7.84 -46.93 33.68
CA VAL A 66 8.02 -45.46 33.71
C VAL A 66 6.94 -44.75 34.53
N GLN A 67 7.37 -43.86 35.41
CA GLN A 67 6.50 -43.05 36.27
C GLN A 67 5.99 -41.80 35.53
N LYS A 68 6.78 -41.30 34.57
CA LYS A 68 6.45 -40.12 33.78
C LYS A 68 6.86 -40.33 32.33
N LEU A 69 5.92 -40.19 31.41
CA LEU A 69 6.21 -40.28 29.97
C LEU A 69 6.91 -39.01 29.48
N THR A 70 7.83 -39.19 28.52
CA THR A 70 8.54 -38.10 27.83
C THR A 70 8.24 -38.15 26.33
N PRO A 71 6.97 -37.96 25.92
CA PRO A 71 6.53 -38.19 24.53
C PRO A 71 7.22 -37.26 23.53
N GLY A 72 7.70 -36.09 23.96
CA GLY A 72 8.45 -35.17 23.11
C GLY A 72 9.72 -35.78 22.53
N ILE A 73 10.41 -36.66 23.27
CA ILE A 73 11.64 -37.33 22.81
C ILE A 73 11.30 -38.34 21.72
N SER A 74 10.32 -39.22 21.96
CA SER A 74 9.88 -40.21 20.98
C SER A 74 9.27 -39.54 19.74
N GLN A 75 8.53 -38.44 19.89
CA GLN A 75 7.96 -37.69 18.78
C GLN A 75 9.04 -36.98 17.95
N ALA A 76 10.07 -36.40 18.59
CA ALA A 76 11.19 -35.78 17.88
C ALA A 76 11.95 -36.83 17.05
N ILE A 77 12.25 -37.99 17.64
CA ILE A 77 12.85 -39.13 16.93
C ILE A 77 11.99 -39.53 15.74
N MET A 78 10.67 -39.66 15.94
CA MET A 78 9.73 -40.06 14.90
C MET A 78 9.64 -39.05 13.75
N ASN A 79 9.53 -37.76 14.07
CA ASN A 79 9.44 -36.67 13.09
C ASN A 79 10.70 -36.58 12.23
N GLU A 80 11.89 -36.67 12.82
CA GLU A 80 13.15 -36.65 12.07
C GLU A 80 13.36 -37.95 11.28
N SER A 81 12.99 -39.10 11.84
CA SER A 81 13.11 -40.40 11.15
C SER A 81 12.21 -40.49 9.91
N LEU A 82 10.99 -39.93 9.96
CA LEU A 82 10.07 -39.89 8.82
C LEU A 82 10.59 -39.06 7.65
N LYS A 83 11.45 -38.07 7.90
CA LYS A 83 12.14 -37.31 6.84
C LYS A 83 13.16 -38.16 6.08
N ILE A 84 13.68 -39.23 6.70
CA ILE A 84 14.69 -40.12 6.12
C ILE A 84 14.04 -41.34 5.47
N THR A 85 13.08 -41.98 6.14
CA THR A 85 12.42 -43.17 5.63
C THR A 85 10.96 -43.26 6.06
N PRO A 86 10.03 -43.55 5.12
CA PRO A 86 8.63 -43.79 5.49
C PRO A 86 8.47 -45.01 6.40
N MET A 87 9.41 -45.96 6.39
CA MET A 87 9.37 -47.15 7.25
C MET A 87 9.47 -46.83 8.75
N ALA A 88 9.87 -45.60 9.12
CA ALA A 88 9.86 -45.14 10.50
C ALA A 88 8.47 -45.23 11.14
N MET A 89 7.39 -45.19 10.35
CA MET A 89 6.00 -45.37 10.82
C MET A 89 5.73 -46.72 11.49
N LEU A 90 6.60 -47.70 11.31
CA LEU A 90 6.47 -49.03 11.91
C LEU A 90 7.12 -49.15 13.30
N SER A 91 7.69 -48.06 13.82
CA SER A 91 8.28 -48.02 15.16
C SER A 91 7.28 -47.54 16.19
N ARG A 92 7.19 -48.25 17.32
CA ARG A 92 6.39 -47.92 18.52
C ARG A 92 7.28 -47.51 19.69
N ALA A 93 8.48 -47.01 19.40
CA ALA A 93 9.45 -46.61 20.42
C ALA A 93 8.85 -45.58 21.38
N VAL A 94 9.05 -45.78 22.68
CA VAL A 94 8.64 -44.85 23.73
C VAL A 94 9.85 -44.33 24.52
N SER A 95 9.61 -43.25 25.26
CA SER A 95 10.57 -42.69 26.20
C SER A 95 9.83 -42.28 27.47
N GLY A 96 10.49 -42.43 28.61
CA GLY A 96 9.95 -42.02 29.90
C GLY A 96 11.01 -41.97 30.98
N ILE A 97 10.60 -41.55 32.17
CA ILE A 97 11.45 -41.41 33.35
C ILE A 97 11.01 -42.46 34.36
N TYR A 98 11.98 -43.18 34.91
CA TYR A 98 11.81 -44.10 36.03
C TYR A 98 12.80 -43.71 37.12
N GLU A 99 12.29 -43.37 38.30
CA GLU A 99 13.04 -42.73 39.39
C GLU A 99 13.82 -41.49 38.92
N LYS A 100 15.14 -41.58 38.81
CA LYS A 100 16.02 -40.51 38.34
C LYS A 100 16.73 -40.83 37.02
N THR A 101 16.23 -41.81 36.28
CA THR A 101 16.80 -42.27 35.01
C THR A 101 15.90 -41.91 33.84
N LEU A 102 16.48 -41.34 32.79
CA LEU A 102 15.81 -41.17 31.50
C LEU A 102 15.93 -42.46 30.66
N ILE A 103 14.80 -43.03 30.23
CA ILE A 103 14.74 -44.22 29.39
C ILE A 103 14.33 -43.84 27.97
N ILE A 104 15.08 -44.30 26.97
CA ILE A 104 14.78 -44.08 25.54
C ILE A 104 14.89 -45.40 24.79
N ASN A 105 13.80 -45.82 24.13
CA ASN A 105 13.83 -46.99 23.26
C ASN A 105 14.31 -46.62 21.85
N LEU A 106 15.24 -47.40 21.31
CA LEU A 106 15.78 -47.24 19.97
C LEU A 106 15.52 -48.50 19.12
N PRO A 107 15.39 -48.36 17.79
CA PRO A 107 15.16 -49.50 16.89
C PRO A 107 16.38 -50.43 16.81
N GLY A 108 16.18 -51.71 16.53
CA GLY A 108 17.24 -52.72 16.58
C GLY A 108 18.35 -52.58 15.52
N SER A 109 18.08 -51.91 14.41
CA SER A 109 19.09 -51.67 13.38
C SER A 109 20.15 -50.68 13.87
N SER A 110 21.43 -51.05 13.76
CA SER A 110 22.57 -50.20 14.16
C SER A 110 22.54 -48.80 13.53
N LYS A 111 22.21 -48.72 12.24
CA LYS A 111 22.04 -47.45 11.52
C LYS A 111 20.91 -46.60 12.11
N ALA A 112 19.71 -47.18 12.22
CA ALA A 112 18.53 -46.50 12.73
C ALA A 112 18.68 -46.07 14.20
N SER A 113 19.26 -46.93 15.07
CA SER A 113 19.59 -46.59 16.46
C SER A 113 20.49 -45.36 16.54
N LYS A 114 21.50 -45.27 15.65
CA LYS A 114 22.43 -44.15 15.62
C LYS A 114 21.75 -42.86 15.19
N GLU A 115 20.98 -42.91 14.11
CA GLU A 115 20.21 -41.76 13.61
C GLU A 115 19.24 -41.25 14.67
N CYS A 116 18.45 -42.16 15.27
CA CYS A 116 17.50 -41.84 16.33
C CYS A 116 18.17 -41.18 17.53
N LEU A 117 19.29 -41.73 18.00
CA LEU A 117 20.02 -41.15 19.13
C LEU A 117 20.59 -39.76 18.79
N CYS A 118 21.12 -39.56 17.58
CA CYS A 118 21.65 -38.27 17.15
C CYS A 118 20.59 -37.15 17.18
N PHE A 119 19.31 -37.45 16.91
CA PHE A 119 18.25 -36.43 16.90
C PHE A 119 17.96 -35.84 18.28
N VAL A 120 18.24 -36.59 19.34
CA VAL A 120 17.94 -36.20 20.73
C VAL A 120 19.19 -36.06 21.60
N ALA A 121 20.37 -36.30 21.04
CA ALA A 121 21.64 -36.31 21.76
C ALA A 121 21.93 -35.01 22.51
N SER A 122 21.68 -33.86 21.87
CA SER A 122 21.97 -32.54 22.43
C SER A 122 21.07 -32.17 23.61
N THR A 123 19.88 -32.78 23.72
CA THR A 123 18.91 -32.46 24.78
C THR A 123 19.04 -33.36 26.00
N ILE A 124 19.65 -34.54 25.85
CA ILE A 124 19.82 -35.52 26.93
C ILE A 124 20.58 -34.96 28.14
N PRO A 125 21.72 -34.25 28.03
CA PRO A 125 22.42 -33.70 29.19
C PRO A 125 21.55 -32.75 30.03
N HIS A 126 20.80 -31.87 29.37
CA HIS A 126 19.90 -30.96 30.06
C HIS A 126 18.72 -31.72 30.69
N ALA A 127 18.12 -32.68 29.99
CA ALA A 127 17.05 -33.52 30.54
C ALA A 127 17.49 -34.26 31.81
N VAL A 128 18.71 -34.80 31.84
CA VAL A 128 19.29 -35.43 33.03
C VAL A 128 19.48 -34.43 34.16
N SER A 129 19.98 -33.22 33.88
CA SER A 129 20.15 -32.17 34.90
C SER A 129 18.83 -31.78 35.56
N LEU A 130 17.74 -31.75 34.79
CA LEU A 130 16.38 -31.48 35.29
C LEU A 130 15.85 -32.64 36.14
N ILE A 131 16.07 -33.89 35.73
CA ILE A 131 15.64 -35.08 36.47
C ILE A 131 16.39 -35.19 37.82
N LYS A 132 17.63 -34.73 37.88
CA LYS A 132 18.48 -34.75 39.07
C LYS A 132 18.34 -33.53 39.99
N ASP A 133 17.58 -32.52 39.57
CA ASP A 133 17.37 -31.26 40.32
C ASP A 133 18.64 -30.40 40.47
N GLU A 134 19.54 -30.45 39.48
CA GLU A 134 20.82 -29.72 39.47
C GLU A 134 20.63 -28.28 38.92
N LYS A 135 20.12 -27.39 39.78
CA LYS A 135 19.69 -26.01 39.42
C LYS A 135 20.78 -25.15 38.77
N GLU A 136 22.04 -25.28 39.16
CA GLU A 136 23.14 -24.46 38.61
C GLU A 136 23.43 -24.79 37.15
N ILE A 137 23.40 -26.09 36.78
CA ILE A 137 23.64 -26.56 35.41
C ILE A 137 22.45 -26.24 34.52
N SER A 138 21.22 -26.39 35.03
CA SER A 138 20.00 -25.98 34.32
C SER A 138 20.00 -24.48 34.00
N THR A 139 20.43 -23.64 34.95
CA THR A 139 20.53 -22.18 34.75
C THR A 139 21.64 -21.81 33.74
N GLN A 140 22.76 -22.54 33.72
CA GLN A 140 23.79 -22.39 32.69
C GLN A 140 23.30 -22.83 31.30
N PHE A 141 22.51 -23.90 31.21
CA PHE A 141 21.90 -24.34 29.95
C PHE A 141 20.83 -23.38 29.45
N HIS A 142 20.03 -22.75 30.33
CA HIS A 142 19.09 -21.70 29.92
C HIS A 142 19.83 -20.44 29.44
N LYS A 143 20.90 -20.04 30.12
CA LYS A 143 21.80 -18.96 29.63
C LYS A 143 22.50 -19.33 28.33
N GLN A 144 22.90 -20.59 28.16
CA GLN A 144 23.43 -21.08 26.89
C GLN A 144 22.35 -21.11 25.83
N LEU A 145 21.13 -21.63 26.04
CA LEU A 145 20.05 -21.62 25.05
C LEU A 145 19.61 -20.20 24.63
N ASP A 146 19.66 -19.24 25.57
CA ASP A 146 19.48 -17.81 25.27
C ASP A 146 20.66 -17.24 24.44
N CYS A 147 21.84 -17.86 24.49
CA CYS A 147 23.05 -17.51 23.72
C CYS A 147 23.39 -18.46 22.54
N THR A 148 22.78 -19.64 22.44
CA THR A 148 23.09 -20.76 21.53
C THR A 148 21.89 -21.12 20.66
N THR A 149 20.92 -20.21 20.56
CA THR A 149 20.11 -20.12 19.33
C THR A 149 20.95 -19.79 18.09
N ASN A 150 22.29 -19.75 18.16
CA ASN A 150 23.17 -19.88 16.99
C ASN A 150 24.48 -20.67 17.26
N ASN A 151 24.66 -21.71 16.43
CA ASN A 151 25.92 -22.24 15.86
C ASN A 151 26.85 -23.17 16.66
N GLU A 152 26.64 -24.48 16.49
CA GLU A 152 27.66 -25.31 15.85
C GLU A 152 27.05 -26.14 14.71
N SER A 153 27.57 -25.94 13.49
CA SER A 153 27.35 -26.73 12.27
C SER A 153 25.97 -26.74 11.58
N ARG A 154 25.13 -25.73 11.78
CA ARG A 154 24.17 -25.32 10.74
C ARG A 154 24.15 -23.80 10.66
N ILE A 155 24.72 -23.26 9.59
CA ILE A 155 24.48 -21.90 9.15
C ILE A 155 22.95 -21.70 9.20
N PRO A 156 22.42 -20.78 10.03
CA PRO A 156 20.98 -20.54 10.11
C PRO A 156 20.45 -20.23 8.71
N GLU A 157 19.24 -20.69 8.38
CA GLU A 157 18.64 -20.38 7.07
C GLU A 157 18.67 -18.87 6.78
N CYS A 158 18.59 -18.01 7.81
CA CYS A 158 18.73 -16.56 7.65
C CYS A 158 20.17 -16.11 7.27
N VAL A 159 21.22 -16.76 7.79
CA VAL A 159 22.63 -16.49 7.45
C VAL A 159 22.91 -16.89 6.00
N THR A 160 22.21 -17.91 5.47
CA THR A 160 22.34 -18.30 4.05
C THR A 160 21.62 -17.37 3.06
N LYS A 161 20.66 -16.52 3.46
CA LYS A 161 19.86 -15.74 2.49
C LYS A 161 20.57 -14.49 1.95
N ILE A 162 21.41 -13.82 2.76
CA ILE A 162 22.08 -12.57 2.37
C ILE A 162 23.55 -12.78 1.99
N ALA A 163 24.27 -13.62 2.74
CA ALA A 163 25.67 -13.93 2.46
C ALA A 163 25.87 -14.67 1.12
N CYS A 164 24.83 -15.34 0.59
CA CYS A 164 24.87 -15.99 -0.73
C CYS A 164 24.43 -15.09 -1.90
N ARG A 165 24.10 -13.80 -1.68
CA ARG A 165 23.61 -12.94 -2.78
C ARG A 165 24.74 -12.62 -3.74
N HIS A 166 24.55 -12.92 -5.02
CA HIS A 166 25.46 -12.48 -6.07
C HIS A 166 25.50 -10.95 -6.17
N ARG A 167 26.68 -10.44 -6.51
CA ARG A 167 26.97 -9.00 -6.59
C ARG A 167 26.48 -8.36 -7.89
N GLU A 168 26.15 -9.16 -8.90
CA GLU A 168 25.69 -8.71 -10.22
C GLU A 168 24.37 -9.41 -10.62
N SER A 169 23.45 -8.64 -11.18
CA SER A 169 22.14 -9.15 -11.64
C SER A 169 22.22 -9.78 -13.02
N GLN A 170 21.68 -10.99 -13.17
CA GLN A 170 21.59 -11.74 -14.45
C GLN A 170 20.64 -11.10 -15.48
N PHE A 171 19.77 -10.16 -15.08
CA PHE A 171 18.84 -9.48 -15.98
C PHE A 171 19.45 -8.16 -16.50
N PRO A 172 19.49 -7.92 -17.83
CA PRO A 172 19.96 -6.67 -18.40
C PRO A 172 18.96 -5.54 -18.13
N LYS A 173 19.47 -4.31 -18.06
CA LYS A 173 18.67 -3.11 -17.84
C LYS A 173 18.17 -2.58 -19.18
N ILE A 174 16.85 -2.48 -19.37
CA ILE A 174 16.25 -1.94 -20.61
C ILE A 174 15.79 -0.50 -20.44
N SER A 175 15.53 0.21 -21.55
CA SER A 175 14.98 1.57 -21.49
C SER A 175 13.49 1.60 -21.11
N MET A 176 13.00 2.71 -20.56
CA MET A 176 11.56 2.94 -20.31
C MET A 176 10.72 2.75 -21.59
N LYS A 177 11.18 3.31 -22.72
CA LYS A 177 10.49 3.19 -24.02
C LYS A 177 10.35 1.73 -24.46
N SER A 178 11.41 0.93 -24.28
CA SER A 178 11.39 -0.51 -24.59
C SER A 178 10.41 -1.26 -23.70
N ALA A 179 10.39 -0.96 -22.40
CA ALA A 179 9.48 -1.59 -21.44
C ALA A 179 8.00 -1.32 -21.81
N LEU A 180 7.66 -0.08 -22.17
CA LEU A 180 6.30 0.29 -22.58
C LEU A 180 5.89 -0.33 -23.93
N SER A 181 6.82 -0.48 -24.88
CA SER A 181 6.55 -1.19 -26.14
C SER A 181 6.16 -2.64 -25.90
N ILE A 182 6.91 -3.34 -25.04
CA ILE A 182 6.61 -4.71 -24.63
C ILE A 182 5.22 -4.81 -23.98
N LEU A 183 4.87 -3.88 -23.08
CA LEU A 183 3.53 -3.85 -22.47
C LEU A 183 2.44 -3.65 -23.52
N LYS A 184 2.66 -2.76 -24.49
CA LYS A 184 1.73 -2.49 -25.58
C LYS A 184 1.49 -3.72 -26.47
N GLU A 185 2.54 -4.46 -26.79
CA GLU A 185 2.45 -5.73 -27.55
C GLU A 185 1.63 -6.80 -26.82
N HIS A 186 1.53 -6.70 -25.50
CA HIS A 186 0.81 -7.64 -24.65
C HIS A 186 -0.54 -7.15 -24.14
N ALA A 187 -0.90 -5.89 -24.39
CA ALA A 187 -2.17 -5.31 -24.03
C ALA A 187 -3.24 -5.65 -25.09
N VAL A 188 -3.89 -6.80 -24.91
CA VAL A 188 -4.95 -7.29 -25.80
C VAL A 188 -6.30 -7.12 -25.13
N LEU A 189 -7.23 -6.45 -25.81
CA LEU A 189 -8.62 -6.30 -25.34
C LEU A 189 -9.32 -7.66 -25.32
N GLN A 190 -9.96 -7.96 -24.19
CA GLN A 190 -10.83 -9.13 -24.07
C GLN A 190 -12.29 -8.69 -24.06
N TYR A 191 -13.15 -9.50 -24.67
CA TYR A 191 -14.59 -9.25 -24.71
C TYR A 191 -15.33 -10.41 -24.05
N THR A 192 -16.43 -10.09 -23.39
CA THR A 192 -17.44 -11.05 -22.94
C THR A 192 -18.26 -11.57 -24.13
N GLU A 193 -19.02 -12.65 -23.93
CA GLU A 193 -19.92 -13.21 -24.96
C GLU A 193 -20.93 -12.18 -25.50
N ASN A 194 -21.25 -11.14 -24.70
CA ASN A 194 -22.16 -10.05 -25.07
C ASN A 194 -21.43 -8.82 -25.68
N ASN A 195 -20.23 -8.98 -26.22
CA ASN A 195 -19.39 -7.90 -26.79
C ASN A 195 -19.06 -6.74 -25.84
N LYS A 196 -19.22 -6.89 -24.52
CA LYS A 196 -18.73 -5.92 -23.54
C LYS A 196 -17.26 -6.18 -23.22
N ILE A 197 -16.48 -5.12 -23.01
CA ILE A 197 -15.09 -5.23 -22.57
C ILE A 197 -15.04 -6.01 -21.25
N LYS A 198 -14.17 -7.01 -21.19
CA LYS A 198 -13.92 -7.81 -19.99
C LYS A 198 -12.75 -7.20 -19.24
N TYR A 199 -13.02 -6.68 -18.04
CA TYR A 199 -11.99 -6.17 -17.15
C TYR A 199 -11.22 -7.33 -16.49
N PRO A 200 -9.88 -7.34 -16.56
CA PRO A 200 -9.07 -8.36 -15.89
C PRO A 200 -9.29 -8.41 -14.38
N THR A 201 -9.29 -9.60 -13.80
CA THR A 201 -9.21 -9.73 -12.32
C THR A 201 -7.77 -9.53 -11.87
N VAL A 202 -7.55 -8.63 -10.91
CA VAL A 202 -6.22 -8.24 -10.39
C VAL A 202 -6.04 -8.79 -8.98
N TRP A 203 -4.96 -9.54 -8.76
CA TRP A 203 -4.55 -9.98 -7.42
C TRP A 203 -3.27 -9.29 -7.00
N ILE A 204 -3.23 -8.76 -5.77
CA ILE A 204 -2.13 -8.00 -5.22
C ILE A 204 -1.62 -8.70 -3.96
N PHE A 205 -0.31 -8.83 -3.83
CA PHE A 205 0.32 -9.24 -2.57
C PHE A 205 1.69 -8.62 -2.40
N SER A 206 2.09 -8.42 -1.14
CA SER A 206 3.45 -8.05 -0.79
C SER A 206 4.25 -9.31 -0.42
N THR A 207 5.56 -9.29 -0.66
CA THR A 207 6.45 -10.38 -0.22
C THR A 207 7.57 -9.85 0.67
N GLY A 208 7.87 -10.60 1.71
CA GLY A 208 8.92 -10.27 2.67
C GLY A 208 8.77 -11.02 3.99
N ASP A 209 9.89 -11.49 4.51
CA ASP A 209 9.94 -12.12 5.84
C ASP A 209 9.87 -11.06 6.95
N GLU A 210 10.24 -9.82 6.63
CA GLU A 210 10.21 -8.64 7.50
C GLU A 210 8.87 -7.92 7.54
N LEU A 211 7.93 -8.30 6.66
CA LEU A 211 6.63 -7.63 6.56
C LEU A 211 5.63 -8.15 7.59
N GLU A 212 4.79 -7.24 8.09
CA GLU A 212 3.67 -7.57 8.97
C GLU A 212 2.39 -6.79 8.63
N SER A 213 1.27 -7.31 9.11
CA SER A 213 0.00 -6.60 9.06
C SER A 213 -0.06 -5.56 10.20
N ASN A 214 -0.91 -4.54 10.06
CA ASN A 214 -1.04 -3.50 11.08
C ASN A 214 -1.45 -4.05 12.47
N LYS A 215 -2.19 -5.17 12.51
CA LYS A 215 -2.73 -5.76 13.75
C LYS A 215 -1.70 -6.51 14.59
N ASP A 216 -0.57 -6.88 13.98
CA ASP A 216 0.41 -7.79 14.58
C ASP A 216 1.69 -7.07 15.02
N SER A 217 1.68 -5.73 15.09
CA SER A 217 2.94 -4.98 15.09
C SER A 217 3.82 -5.21 16.30
N HIS A 218 4.98 -5.84 16.08
CA HIS A 218 6.03 -6.05 17.08
C HIS A 218 7.29 -5.26 16.68
N GLY A 219 7.94 -4.61 17.64
CA GLY A 219 9.08 -3.71 17.41
C GLY A 219 10.25 -4.38 16.67
N GLY A 220 10.29 -4.25 15.35
CA GLY A 220 11.31 -4.85 14.47
C GLY A 220 10.85 -5.13 13.04
N TYR A 221 9.54 -5.28 12.82
CA TYR A 221 8.94 -5.56 11.51
C TYR A 221 8.50 -4.29 10.76
N ILE A 222 8.27 -4.42 9.46
CA ILE A 222 7.82 -3.35 8.57
C ILE A 222 6.35 -3.58 8.22
N ARG A 223 5.49 -2.60 8.50
CA ARG A 223 4.07 -2.68 8.13
C ARG A 223 3.91 -2.66 6.62
N ASP A 224 3.14 -3.60 6.08
CA ASP A 224 2.88 -3.66 4.63
C ASP A 224 2.01 -2.48 4.18
N THR A 225 2.64 -1.47 3.59
CA THR A 225 1.96 -0.31 2.99
C THR A 225 1.67 -0.47 1.51
N ASN A 226 2.41 -1.34 0.82
CA ASN A 226 2.44 -1.35 -0.64
C ASN A 226 1.21 -2.01 -1.23
N SER A 227 0.78 -3.15 -0.69
CA SER A 227 -0.41 -3.85 -1.21
C SER A 227 -1.65 -2.95 -1.12
N VAL A 228 -1.82 -2.28 0.03
CA VAL A 228 -2.91 -1.32 0.29
C VAL A 228 -2.81 -0.12 -0.64
N MET A 229 -1.63 0.50 -0.76
CA MET A 229 -1.44 1.65 -1.64
C MET A 229 -1.72 1.30 -3.11
N ILE A 230 -1.24 0.16 -3.60
CA ILE A 230 -1.49 -0.28 -4.99
C ILE A 230 -2.99 -0.48 -5.21
N GLN A 231 -3.67 -1.19 -4.31
CA GLN A 231 -5.12 -1.38 -4.37
C GLN A 231 -5.84 -0.03 -4.44
N GLN A 232 -5.51 0.90 -3.57
CA GLN A 232 -6.14 2.22 -3.50
C GLN A 232 -5.82 3.09 -4.73
N ILE A 233 -4.62 2.98 -5.31
CA ILE A 233 -4.32 3.64 -6.59
C ILE A 233 -5.25 3.11 -7.70
N LEU A 234 -5.51 1.80 -7.76
CA LEU A 234 -6.43 1.22 -8.74
C LEU A 234 -7.89 1.64 -8.49
N GLU A 235 -8.30 1.71 -7.22
CA GLU A 235 -9.63 2.21 -6.83
C GLU A 235 -9.80 3.69 -7.20
N GLN A 236 -8.77 4.52 -6.97
CA GLN A 236 -8.75 5.93 -7.37
C GLN A 236 -8.80 6.09 -8.89
N ASP A 237 -8.19 5.16 -9.64
CA ASP A 237 -8.27 5.12 -11.11
C ASP A 237 -9.66 4.69 -11.62
N ASN A 238 -10.62 4.43 -10.72
CA ASN A 238 -11.95 3.92 -11.07
C ASN A 238 -11.90 2.60 -11.86
N TYR A 239 -10.88 1.76 -11.61
CA TYR A 239 -10.74 0.46 -12.28
C TYR A 239 -11.96 -0.42 -12.02
N LYS A 240 -12.63 -0.86 -13.09
CA LYS A 240 -13.92 -1.59 -13.00
C LYS A 240 -13.77 -3.11 -12.83
N GLY A 241 -12.54 -3.64 -12.90
CA GLY A 241 -12.27 -5.05 -12.66
C GLY A 241 -12.21 -5.38 -11.17
N HIS A 242 -12.34 -6.67 -10.85
CA HIS A 242 -12.20 -7.13 -9.47
C HIS A 242 -10.75 -7.03 -9.01
N ILE A 243 -10.55 -6.41 -7.84
CA ILE A 243 -9.24 -6.30 -7.18
C ILE A 243 -9.30 -7.13 -5.91
N PHE A 244 -8.32 -8.01 -5.71
CA PHE A 244 -8.17 -8.80 -4.50
C PHE A 244 -6.79 -8.57 -3.89
N ASN A 245 -6.75 -8.11 -2.64
CA ASN A 245 -5.52 -8.00 -1.88
C ASN A 245 -5.35 -9.26 -1.02
N TYR A 246 -4.39 -10.11 -1.40
CA TYR A 246 -4.09 -11.36 -0.72
C TYR A 246 -3.22 -11.16 0.54
N GLY A 247 -2.66 -9.96 0.75
CA GLY A 247 -1.83 -9.63 1.90
C GLY A 247 -0.36 -10.00 1.70
N ILE A 248 0.27 -10.57 2.73
CA ILE A 248 1.71 -10.81 2.80
C ILE A 248 2.03 -12.29 2.54
N ILE A 249 2.98 -12.56 1.66
CA ILE A 249 3.54 -13.89 1.40
C ILE A 249 5.01 -13.91 1.83
N ARG A 250 5.43 -14.98 2.51
CA ARG A 250 6.81 -15.13 3.00
C ARG A 250 7.78 -15.47 1.87
N ASP A 251 9.02 -15.01 2.00
CA ASP A 251 10.07 -15.18 0.99
C ASP A 251 10.71 -16.58 1.12
N ASN A 252 9.91 -17.62 0.85
CA ASN A 252 10.38 -18.99 0.70
C ASN A 252 9.76 -19.65 -0.53
N TRP A 253 10.51 -20.60 -1.10
CA TRP A 253 10.17 -21.23 -2.38
C TRP A 253 8.79 -21.89 -2.37
N ASN A 254 8.49 -22.67 -1.33
CA ASN A 254 7.26 -23.45 -1.27
C ASN A 254 6.01 -22.57 -1.13
N ASP A 255 6.07 -21.56 -0.26
CA ASP A 255 4.97 -20.60 -0.11
C ASP A 255 4.77 -19.81 -1.39
N LEU A 256 5.83 -19.31 -2.02
CA LEU A 256 5.72 -18.60 -3.29
C LEU A 256 5.09 -19.49 -4.37
N CYS A 257 5.55 -20.73 -4.55
CA CYS A 257 4.96 -21.66 -5.52
C CYS A 257 3.47 -21.89 -5.25
N LYS A 258 3.11 -22.21 -3.99
CA LYS A 258 1.71 -22.46 -3.60
C LYS A 258 0.81 -21.27 -3.91
N HIS A 259 1.21 -20.07 -3.48
CA HIS A 259 0.37 -18.88 -3.62
C HIS A 259 0.36 -18.32 -5.05
N PHE A 260 1.43 -18.46 -5.83
CA PHE A 260 1.40 -18.16 -7.26
C PHE A 260 0.44 -19.10 -8.01
N GLU A 261 0.45 -20.40 -7.70
CA GLU A 261 -0.48 -21.35 -8.30
C GLU A 261 -1.94 -20.98 -7.96
N GLU A 262 -2.23 -20.63 -6.71
CA GLU A 262 -3.54 -20.11 -6.30
C GLU A 262 -3.92 -18.84 -7.05
N ALA A 263 -3.01 -17.87 -7.17
CA ALA A 263 -3.23 -16.64 -7.91
C ALA A 263 -3.47 -16.89 -9.41
N PHE A 264 -2.76 -17.83 -10.04
CA PHE A 264 -2.98 -18.19 -11.46
C PHE A 264 -4.35 -18.82 -11.70
N ASN A 265 -4.92 -19.51 -10.70
CA ASN A 265 -6.28 -20.05 -10.81
C ASN A 265 -7.35 -18.94 -10.79
N ASN A 266 -7.13 -17.85 -10.06
CA ASN A 266 -8.16 -16.87 -9.74
C ASN A 266 -8.00 -15.48 -10.40
N ALA A 267 -6.80 -15.13 -10.85
CA ALA A 267 -6.47 -13.81 -11.39
C ALA A 267 -6.10 -13.86 -12.87
N ASP A 268 -6.35 -12.78 -13.59
CA ASP A 268 -5.82 -12.55 -14.94
C ASP A 268 -4.48 -11.78 -14.86
N VAL A 269 -4.39 -10.85 -13.91
CA VAL A 269 -3.21 -10.03 -13.62
C VAL A 269 -2.80 -10.22 -12.15
N ILE A 270 -1.52 -10.50 -11.92
CA ILE A 270 -0.92 -10.65 -10.59
C ILE A 270 0.05 -9.50 -10.38
N VAL A 271 0.00 -8.85 -9.21
CA VAL A 271 0.88 -7.75 -8.84
C VAL A 271 1.56 -8.12 -7.53
N THR A 272 2.89 -8.11 -7.55
CA THR A 272 3.69 -8.36 -6.34
C THR A 272 4.45 -7.09 -5.95
N SER A 273 4.67 -6.87 -4.66
CA SER A 273 5.57 -5.83 -4.18
C SER A 273 6.54 -6.38 -3.14
N GLY A 274 7.84 -6.23 -3.36
CA GLY A 274 8.87 -6.92 -2.56
C GLY A 274 9.48 -8.08 -3.34
N GLY A 275 10.53 -8.69 -2.79
CA GLY A 275 11.29 -9.78 -3.43
C GLY A 275 12.18 -9.37 -4.62
N VAL A 276 11.82 -8.35 -5.41
CA VAL A 276 12.34 -8.11 -6.79
C VAL A 276 13.78 -7.56 -6.97
N SER A 277 14.62 -7.56 -5.94
CA SER A 277 15.89 -6.78 -5.91
C SER A 277 17.09 -7.45 -6.64
N MET A 278 18.31 -6.94 -6.41
CA MET A 278 19.56 -7.25 -7.15
C MET A 278 20.25 -8.58 -6.81
N GLY A 279 19.65 -9.46 -6.00
CA GLY A 279 20.29 -10.70 -5.56
C GLY A 279 19.77 -11.94 -6.29
N GLU A 280 20.61 -12.98 -6.40
CA GLU A 280 20.24 -14.33 -6.88
C GLU A 280 19.17 -15.06 -6.04
N LYS A 281 18.68 -14.43 -4.96
CA LYS A 281 17.54 -14.91 -4.17
C LYS A 281 16.37 -13.92 -4.17
N ASP A 282 16.24 -13.10 -5.22
CA ASP A 282 14.94 -12.59 -5.65
C ASP A 282 14.10 -13.80 -6.09
N LEU A 283 13.54 -14.48 -5.07
CA LEU A 283 12.90 -15.78 -5.23
C LEU A 283 11.74 -15.70 -6.21
N ILE A 284 11.10 -14.53 -6.36
CA ILE A 284 10.00 -14.34 -7.30
C ILE A 284 10.47 -14.61 -8.74
N LYS A 285 11.56 -13.97 -9.20
CA LYS A 285 12.04 -14.17 -10.59
C LYS A 285 12.43 -15.62 -10.84
N HIS A 286 13.06 -16.28 -9.86
CA HIS A 286 13.48 -17.67 -9.96
C HIS A 286 12.28 -18.63 -9.94
N VAL A 287 11.34 -18.48 -9.00
CA VAL A 287 10.10 -19.28 -8.96
C VAL A 287 9.32 -19.15 -10.27
N LEU A 288 9.15 -17.92 -10.77
CA LEU A 288 8.45 -17.69 -12.04
C LEU A 288 9.17 -18.33 -13.23
N LYS A 289 10.50 -18.22 -13.31
CA LYS A 289 11.30 -18.73 -14.44
C LYS A 289 11.53 -20.24 -14.38
N GLU A 290 11.91 -20.78 -13.23
CA GLU A 290 12.38 -22.17 -13.07
C GLU A 290 11.22 -23.12 -12.75
N HIS A 291 10.34 -22.75 -11.83
CA HIS A 291 9.20 -23.60 -11.45
C HIS A 291 8.06 -23.51 -12.46
N PHE A 292 7.63 -22.28 -12.78
CA PHE A 292 6.48 -22.07 -13.68
C PHE A 292 6.87 -21.94 -15.15
N LYS A 293 8.16 -21.91 -15.49
CA LYS A 293 8.65 -21.76 -16.88
C LYS A 293 8.06 -20.52 -17.58
N SER A 294 7.85 -19.45 -16.82
CA SER A 294 7.24 -18.21 -17.29
C SER A 294 8.22 -17.42 -18.16
N GLN A 295 7.69 -16.62 -19.08
CA GLN A 295 8.48 -15.71 -19.90
C GLN A 295 8.66 -14.37 -19.19
N ILE A 296 9.87 -14.09 -18.73
CA ILE A 296 10.26 -12.77 -18.20
C ILE A 296 10.63 -11.88 -19.39
N HIS A 297 9.86 -10.84 -19.65
CA HIS A 297 10.13 -9.91 -20.75
C HIS A 297 11.19 -8.88 -20.39
N PHE A 298 11.12 -8.37 -19.16
CA PHE A 298 12.17 -7.56 -18.56
C PHE A 298 12.15 -7.72 -17.05
N GLY A 299 13.34 -7.68 -16.44
CA GLY A 299 13.51 -7.72 -14.99
C GLY A 299 14.07 -6.43 -14.39
N ARG A 300 14.49 -5.49 -15.24
CA ARG A 300 15.08 -4.21 -14.84
C ARG A 300 14.82 -3.11 -15.86
N VAL A 301 14.44 -1.94 -15.39
CA VAL A 301 14.20 -0.76 -16.22
C VAL A 301 15.16 0.38 -15.83
N ASN A 302 15.69 1.09 -16.82
CA ASN A 302 16.60 2.20 -16.64
C ASN A 302 15.85 3.46 -16.20
N MET A 303 15.50 3.50 -14.92
CA MET A 303 14.75 4.58 -14.29
C MET A 303 15.09 4.75 -12.81
N LYS A 304 14.71 5.88 -12.24
CA LYS A 304 14.74 6.15 -10.81
C LYS A 304 13.47 6.90 -10.36
N PRO A 305 12.82 6.49 -9.26
CA PRO A 305 12.98 5.20 -8.58
C PRO A 305 12.45 4.05 -9.45
N GLY A 306 12.58 2.79 -9.02
CA GLY A 306 11.87 1.67 -9.66
C GLY A 306 12.66 0.78 -10.62
N MET A 307 14.00 0.85 -10.62
CA MET A 307 14.85 0.00 -11.46
C MET A 307 14.52 -1.51 -11.45
N PRO A 308 14.21 -2.19 -10.32
CA PRO A 308 14.00 -3.65 -10.30
C PRO A 308 12.63 -4.13 -10.84
N THR A 309 11.83 -3.23 -11.43
CA THR A 309 10.49 -3.59 -11.95
C THR A 309 10.57 -4.69 -13.00
N THR A 310 9.70 -5.69 -12.85
CA THR A 310 9.68 -6.89 -13.69
C THR A 310 8.30 -7.10 -14.30
N PHE A 311 8.26 -7.53 -15.56
CA PHE A 311 7.04 -7.94 -16.24
C PHE A 311 7.20 -9.34 -16.83
N VAL A 312 6.22 -10.19 -16.56
CA VAL A 312 6.25 -11.63 -16.89
C VAL A 312 4.91 -12.03 -17.50
N THR A 313 4.95 -12.96 -18.45
CA THR A 313 3.76 -13.66 -18.94
C THR A 313 3.89 -15.17 -18.78
N LEU A 314 2.76 -15.83 -18.51
CA LEU A 314 2.66 -17.28 -18.37
C LEU A 314 1.39 -17.76 -19.09
N ILE A 315 1.41 -18.96 -19.67
CA ILE A 315 0.18 -19.66 -20.06
C ILE A 315 -0.12 -20.69 -18.98
N PHE A 316 -1.27 -20.56 -18.32
CA PHE A 316 -1.72 -21.45 -17.27
C PHE A 316 -3.15 -21.91 -17.55
N LYS A 317 -3.36 -23.22 -17.70
CA LYS A 317 -4.66 -23.82 -18.09
C LYS A 317 -5.28 -23.12 -19.31
N ASP A 318 -4.50 -23.01 -20.39
CA ASP A 318 -4.84 -22.36 -21.66
C ASP A 318 -5.20 -20.86 -21.58
N LYS A 319 -4.99 -20.22 -20.43
CA LYS A 319 -5.19 -18.79 -20.24
C LYS A 319 -3.87 -18.09 -20.03
N LYS A 320 -3.67 -16.99 -20.77
CA LYS A 320 -2.52 -16.12 -20.58
C LYS A 320 -2.67 -15.31 -19.29
N LYS A 321 -1.63 -15.31 -18.46
CA LYS A 321 -1.51 -14.58 -17.20
C LYS A 321 -0.42 -13.53 -17.33
N TYR A 322 -0.64 -12.41 -16.65
CA TYR A 322 0.27 -11.26 -16.65
C TYR A 322 0.72 -10.97 -15.23
N ILE A 323 2.02 -10.81 -15.00
CA ILE A 323 2.55 -10.63 -13.66
C ILE A 323 3.44 -9.38 -13.66
N PHE A 324 3.15 -8.46 -12.75
CA PHE A 324 3.92 -7.25 -12.48
C PHE A 324 4.60 -7.39 -11.13
N CYS A 325 5.93 -7.49 -11.12
CA CYS A 325 6.69 -7.55 -9.88
C CYS A 325 7.30 -6.16 -9.61
N LEU A 326 6.73 -5.44 -8.66
CA LEU A 326 7.07 -4.08 -8.29
C LEU A 326 8.10 -4.05 -7.14
N PRO A 327 8.92 -2.99 -7.02
CA PRO A 327 9.88 -2.85 -5.93
C PRO A 327 9.21 -2.84 -4.55
N GLY A 328 9.91 -3.30 -3.51
CA GLY A 328 9.42 -3.30 -2.12
C GLY A 328 9.46 -1.92 -1.43
N ASN A 329 10.19 -0.96 -1.99
CA ASN A 329 10.21 0.41 -1.46
C ASN A 329 8.91 1.15 -1.82
N PRO A 330 8.16 1.74 -0.85
CA PRO A 330 6.83 2.29 -1.10
C PRO A 330 6.77 3.35 -2.20
N VAL A 331 7.71 4.31 -2.23
CA VAL A 331 7.71 5.34 -3.29
C VAL A 331 7.94 4.71 -4.66
N SER A 332 8.78 3.68 -4.72
CA SER A 332 9.04 2.97 -5.97
C SER A 332 7.83 2.17 -6.43
N ALA A 333 7.14 1.47 -5.52
CA ALA A 333 5.92 0.73 -5.82
C ALA A 333 4.82 1.66 -6.37
N GLY A 334 4.59 2.81 -5.74
CA GLY A 334 3.62 3.81 -6.20
C GLY A 334 3.97 4.35 -7.59
N VAL A 335 5.22 4.78 -7.79
CA VAL A 335 5.69 5.26 -9.10
C VAL A 335 5.53 4.18 -10.18
N CYS A 336 5.94 2.94 -9.92
CA CYS A 336 5.84 1.87 -10.91
C CYS A 336 4.39 1.44 -11.19
N THR A 337 3.49 1.60 -10.23
CA THR A 337 2.05 1.42 -10.44
C THR A 337 1.53 2.41 -11.48
N HIS A 338 1.87 3.69 -11.36
CA HIS A 338 1.49 4.71 -12.33
C HIS A 338 2.18 4.58 -13.69
N LEU A 339 3.42 4.09 -13.74
CA LEU A 339 4.19 4.01 -14.98
C LEU A 339 3.98 2.71 -15.78
N PHE A 340 3.58 1.61 -15.14
CA PHE A 340 3.47 0.31 -15.80
C PHE A 340 2.11 -0.35 -15.62
N LEU A 341 1.64 -0.51 -14.38
CA LEU A 341 0.40 -1.25 -14.10
C LEU A 341 -0.84 -0.52 -14.62
N LEU A 342 -1.01 0.76 -14.26
CA LEU A 342 -2.14 1.57 -14.70
C LEU A 342 -2.23 1.71 -16.23
N PRO A 343 -1.15 2.10 -16.95
CA PRO A 343 -1.18 2.16 -18.41
C PRO A 343 -1.56 0.82 -19.04
N TYR A 344 -1.08 -0.29 -18.49
CA TYR A 344 -1.45 -1.62 -18.95
C TYR A 344 -2.94 -1.92 -18.73
N LEU A 345 -3.44 -1.75 -17.50
CA LEU A 345 -4.84 -2.02 -17.14
C LEU A 345 -5.82 -1.15 -17.94
N ARG A 346 -5.51 0.14 -18.08
CA ARG A 346 -6.30 1.05 -18.93
C ARG A 346 -6.33 0.55 -20.38
N SER A 347 -5.20 0.07 -20.89
CA SER A 347 -5.11 -0.42 -22.27
C SER A 347 -5.94 -1.67 -22.54
N VAL A 348 -5.96 -2.62 -21.60
CA VAL A 348 -6.78 -3.84 -21.73
C VAL A 348 -8.25 -3.61 -21.36
N SER A 349 -8.59 -2.41 -20.90
CA SER A 349 -9.94 -1.97 -20.54
C SER A 349 -10.60 -1.06 -21.59
N GLY A 350 -10.01 -0.92 -22.78
CA GLY A 350 -10.57 -0.14 -23.90
C GLY A 350 -9.91 1.21 -24.14
N ASN A 351 -9.00 1.64 -23.27
CA ASN A 351 -8.25 2.88 -23.47
C ASN A 351 -6.97 2.61 -24.26
N LYS A 352 -6.29 3.66 -24.73
CA LYS A 352 -4.95 3.48 -25.32
C LYS A 352 -3.92 3.33 -24.19
N LEU A 353 -2.89 2.49 -24.40
CA LEU A 353 -1.70 2.43 -23.53
C LEU A 353 -0.87 3.70 -23.71
N ILE A 354 -1.29 4.79 -23.05
CA ILE A 354 -0.58 6.07 -23.05
C ILE A 354 -0.30 6.39 -21.59
N ILE A 355 0.97 6.70 -21.30
CA ILE A 355 1.30 7.43 -20.09
C ILE A 355 0.94 8.87 -20.38
N HIS A 356 -0.19 9.28 -19.84
CA HIS A 356 -0.72 10.62 -19.99
C HIS A 356 0.22 11.62 -19.35
N SER A 357 0.88 12.44 -20.20
CA SER A 357 1.90 13.40 -19.79
C SER A 357 1.53 14.81 -20.24
N LEU A 358 1.52 15.74 -19.29
CA LEU A 358 1.32 17.17 -19.56
C LEU A 358 2.67 17.87 -19.75
N LYS A 359 2.65 19.01 -20.44
CA LYS A 359 3.83 19.88 -20.59
C LYS A 359 3.78 20.99 -19.54
N ALA A 360 4.80 21.12 -18.71
CA ALA A 360 4.83 22.13 -17.66
C ALA A 360 6.16 22.88 -17.63
N LYS A 361 6.12 24.19 -17.37
CA LYS A 361 7.30 25.02 -17.20
C LYS A 361 7.92 24.77 -15.84
N LEU A 362 9.20 24.41 -15.83
CA LEU A 362 9.95 24.21 -14.60
C LEU A 362 10.17 25.55 -13.88
N THR A 363 9.90 25.61 -12.59
CA THR A 363 9.98 26.87 -11.80
C THR A 363 11.39 27.23 -11.32
N HIS A 364 12.34 26.29 -11.37
CA HIS A 364 13.71 26.47 -10.88
C HIS A 364 14.69 25.52 -11.57
N SER A 365 15.96 25.90 -11.70
CA SER A 365 16.96 25.02 -12.29
C SER A 365 17.23 23.79 -11.41
N ILE A 366 17.32 22.61 -12.02
CA ILE A 366 17.67 21.35 -11.35
C ILE A 366 19.10 20.99 -11.71
N LYS A 367 19.96 20.86 -10.69
CA LYS A 367 21.37 20.46 -10.83
C LYS A 367 21.58 19.01 -10.42
N GLY A 368 22.61 18.37 -10.98
CA GLY A 368 23.05 17.03 -10.55
C GLY A 368 22.05 15.94 -10.90
N LEU A 369 21.78 15.77 -12.19
CA LEU A 369 20.95 14.68 -12.71
C LEU A 369 21.57 13.31 -12.42
N ASP A 370 20.74 12.31 -12.12
CA ASP A 370 21.16 10.91 -12.03
C ASP A 370 21.55 10.38 -13.42
N ILE A 371 22.43 9.38 -13.45
CA ILE A 371 22.79 8.67 -14.69
C ILE A 371 21.60 7.97 -15.35
N ARG A 372 20.50 7.78 -14.61
CA ARG A 372 19.24 7.23 -15.10
C ARG A 372 18.21 8.35 -15.26
N PRO A 373 17.28 8.23 -16.22
CA PRO A 373 16.07 9.05 -16.22
C PRO A 373 15.37 8.99 -14.85
N GLU A 374 14.94 10.14 -14.34
CA GLU A 374 14.29 10.24 -13.03
C GLU A 374 12.82 10.62 -13.18
N TYR A 375 11.97 10.02 -12.38
CA TYR A 375 10.58 10.38 -12.18
C TYR A 375 10.46 10.99 -10.79
N ARG A 376 10.63 12.31 -10.70
CA ARG A 376 10.64 13.06 -9.44
C ARG A 376 9.24 13.44 -9.01
N ARG A 377 8.92 13.25 -7.73
CA ARG A 377 7.65 13.72 -7.16
C ARG A 377 7.69 15.22 -7.10
N SER A 378 6.72 15.84 -7.75
CA SER A 378 6.68 17.28 -7.99
C SER A 378 5.26 17.80 -7.83
N LEU A 379 5.17 19.09 -7.55
CA LEU A 379 3.91 19.82 -7.53
C LEU A 379 3.74 20.54 -8.85
N LEU A 380 2.70 20.12 -9.57
CA LEU A 380 2.14 20.79 -10.73
C LEU A 380 1.09 21.79 -10.27
N LYS A 381 1.23 23.02 -10.74
CA LYS A 381 0.36 24.14 -10.48
C LYS A 381 -0.08 24.75 -11.80
N TYR A 382 -1.34 25.14 -11.88
CA TYR A 382 -1.85 25.97 -12.96
C TYR A 382 -1.94 27.42 -12.50
N GLU A 383 -1.23 28.34 -13.14
CA GLU A 383 -1.21 29.77 -12.79
C GLU A 383 -1.11 30.61 -14.07
N ASN A 384 -1.87 31.71 -14.16
CA ASN A 384 -1.82 32.66 -15.27
C ASN A 384 -1.93 32.05 -16.68
N GLY A 385 -2.77 31.03 -16.87
CA GLY A 385 -2.96 30.41 -18.18
C GLY A 385 -2.03 29.22 -18.46
N GLU A 386 -1.00 28.99 -17.63
CA GLU A 386 0.08 28.04 -17.91
C GLU A 386 0.30 27.05 -16.77
N LEU A 387 0.85 25.87 -17.11
CA LEU A 387 1.26 24.86 -16.14
C LEU A 387 2.71 25.07 -15.70
N TYR A 388 2.91 25.08 -14.38
CA TYR A 388 4.20 25.20 -13.71
C TYR A 388 4.48 23.98 -12.86
N VAL A 389 5.69 23.45 -12.94
CA VAL A 389 6.13 22.31 -12.12
C VAL A 389 7.28 22.70 -11.20
N SER A 390 7.21 22.24 -9.96
CA SER A 390 8.23 22.46 -8.94
C SER A 390 8.57 21.16 -8.21
N CYS A 391 9.85 20.85 -8.06
CA CYS A 391 10.30 19.88 -7.05
C CYS A 391 10.27 20.57 -5.68
N LEU A 392 9.27 20.28 -4.85
CA LEU A 392 9.10 20.93 -3.54
C LEU A 392 10.11 20.47 -2.49
N THR A 393 10.62 19.24 -2.61
CA THR A 393 11.47 18.63 -1.58
C THR A 393 12.78 18.11 -2.18
N ASN A 394 13.88 18.34 -1.46
CA ASN A 394 15.19 17.72 -1.74
C ASN A 394 15.22 16.22 -1.38
N TYR A 395 14.18 15.71 -0.73
CA TYR A 395 14.11 14.35 -0.19
C TYR A 395 13.37 13.39 -1.13
N GLN A 396 14.00 13.07 -2.27
CA GLN A 396 13.46 12.21 -3.33
C GLN A 396 13.80 10.71 -3.13
N GLN A 397 14.06 10.29 -1.90
CA GLN A 397 14.44 8.91 -1.56
C GLN A 397 13.29 7.94 -1.81
N SER A 398 13.60 6.72 -2.26
CA SER A 398 12.60 5.72 -2.64
C SER A 398 11.78 5.13 -1.49
N SER A 399 12.23 5.29 -0.24
CA SER A 399 11.52 4.84 0.96
C SER A 399 10.60 5.92 1.55
N ARG A 400 10.79 7.20 1.19
CA ARG A 400 10.21 8.32 1.95
C ARG A 400 8.85 8.76 1.41
N LEU A 401 7.78 8.19 1.96
CA LEU A 401 6.39 8.47 1.55
C LEU A 401 5.96 9.93 1.70
N LEU A 402 6.55 10.69 2.64
CA LEU A 402 6.27 12.14 2.78
C LEU A 402 6.46 12.92 1.47
N SER A 403 7.34 12.45 0.58
CA SER A 403 7.55 13.07 -0.74
C SER A 403 6.32 13.01 -1.66
N PHE A 404 5.34 12.15 -1.38
CA PHE A 404 4.08 12.09 -2.12
C PHE A 404 3.01 13.05 -1.61
N ILE A 405 3.04 13.45 -0.33
CA ILE A 405 1.98 14.25 0.29
C ILE A 405 1.85 15.60 -0.42
N ASP A 406 2.97 16.30 -0.61
CA ASP A 406 3.00 17.61 -1.27
C ASP A 406 3.09 17.51 -2.81
N SER A 407 2.98 16.31 -3.39
CA SER A 407 3.12 16.10 -4.84
C SER A 407 1.82 15.65 -5.48
N ASN A 408 1.58 16.08 -6.70
CA ASN A 408 0.45 15.63 -7.53
C ASN A 408 0.89 15.11 -8.90
N CYS A 409 2.18 15.18 -9.22
CA CYS A 409 2.75 14.67 -10.48
C CYS A 409 4.13 14.05 -10.31
N LEU A 410 4.56 13.31 -11.34
CA LEU A 410 5.91 12.84 -11.55
C LEU A 410 6.56 13.65 -12.68
N LEU A 411 7.54 14.49 -12.35
CA LEU A 411 8.38 15.19 -13.31
C LEU A 411 9.38 14.22 -13.95
N GLN A 412 9.35 14.11 -15.27
CA GLN A 412 10.28 13.29 -16.04
C GLN A 412 11.57 14.07 -16.33
N LEU A 413 12.66 13.68 -15.68
CA LEU A 413 13.99 14.21 -15.92
C LEU A 413 14.81 13.28 -16.82
N PRO A 414 15.61 13.84 -17.74
CA PRO A 414 16.53 13.06 -18.54
C PRO A 414 17.66 12.48 -17.68
N SER A 415 18.31 11.43 -18.18
CA SER A 415 19.59 10.97 -17.64
C SER A 415 20.67 12.04 -17.79
N SER A 416 21.64 12.06 -16.88
CA SER A 416 22.84 12.89 -17.00
C SER A 416 23.59 12.57 -18.31
N SER A 417 23.52 13.46 -19.29
CA SER A 417 24.46 13.55 -20.41
C SER A 417 25.08 14.96 -20.42
N LYS A 418 25.90 15.33 -21.41
CA LYS A 418 26.82 16.49 -21.36
C LYS A 418 26.26 17.87 -20.91
N GLN A 419 24.93 18.05 -20.82
CA GLN A 419 24.28 19.15 -20.10
C GLN A 419 23.93 18.71 -18.66
N ALA A 420 24.71 19.14 -17.68
CA ALA A 420 24.62 18.66 -16.29
C ALA A 420 23.40 19.18 -15.50
N ASN A 421 22.63 20.12 -16.07
CA ASN A 421 21.52 20.81 -15.39
C ASN A 421 20.32 20.98 -16.34
N VAL A 422 19.12 21.01 -15.76
CA VAL A 422 17.90 21.49 -16.44
C VAL A 422 17.65 22.91 -15.96
N GLU A 423 17.57 23.87 -16.88
CA GLU A 423 17.37 25.28 -16.51
C GLU A 423 15.93 25.58 -16.14
N SER A 424 15.73 26.62 -15.31
CA SER A 424 14.41 27.19 -15.05
C SER A 424 13.69 27.55 -16.35
N SER A 425 12.36 27.49 -16.33
CA SER A 425 11.44 27.75 -17.44
C SER A 425 11.50 26.73 -18.59
N THR A 426 12.33 25.68 -18.49
CA THR A 426 12.31 24.57 -19.44
C THR A 426 10.95 23.87 -19.40
N ILE A 427 10.38 23.59 -20.58
CA ILE A 427 9.13 22.82 -20.69
C ILE A 427 9.45 21.34 -20.55
N MET A 428 8.85 20.70 -19.55
CA MET A 428 9.11 19.32 -19.16
C MET A 428 7.85 18.48 -19.21
N ASP A 429 8.01 17.17 -19.40
CA ASP A 429 6.91 16.21 -19.28
C ASP A 429 6.63 15.89 -17.81
N VAL A 430 5.35 15.94 -17.43
CA VAL A 430 4.86 15.59 -16.09
C VAL A 430 3.72 14.58 -16.18
N ILE A 431 3.72 13.58 -15.31
CA ILE A 431 2.71 12.52 -15.29
C ILE A 431 1.87 12.68 -14.03
N LEU A 432 0.55 12.76 -14.17
CA LEU A 432 -0.31 12.97 -13.01
C LEU A 432 -0.43 11.72 -12.14
N ILE A 433 -0.40 11.94 -10.82
CA ILE A 433 -0.62 10.90 -9.79
C ILE A 433 -1.75 11.29 -8.83
N LYS A 434 -2.05 12.59 -8.73
CA LYS A 434 -3.24 13.16 -8.10
C LYS A 434 -3.84 14.21 -9.06
N SER A 435 -5.04 14.69 -8.75
CA SER A 435 -5.62 15.83 -9.47
C SER A 435 -4.71 17.07 -9.35
N ILE A 436 -4.70 17.91 -10.39
CA ILE A 436 -3.86 19.12 -10.41
C ILE A 436 -4.33 20.05 -9.28
N GLU A 437 -3.38 20.43 -8.42
CA GLU A 437 -3.61 21.44 -7.41
C GLU A 437 -3.39 22.80 -8.03
N ASN A 438 -4.46 23.41 -8.53
CA ASN A 438 -4.68 24.86 -8.54
C ASN A 438 -5.92 25.19 -9.38
N THR A 439 -6.93 25.69 -8.68
CA THR A 439 -7.16 27.12 -8.76
C THR A 439 -7.11 27.68 -7.35
N TYR A 440 -6.27 28.70 -7.15
CA TYR A 440 -6.32 29.54 -5.96
C TYR A 440 -7.72 30.19 -5.87
N VAL A 441 -8.45 29.94 -4.79
CA VAL A 441 -9.66 30.71 -4.38
C VAL A 441 -9.25 31.69 -3.27
N ALA A 442 -8.13 32.39 -3.42
CA ALA A 442 -7.72 33.42 -2.46
C ALA A 442 -8.29 34.83 -2.73
N PRO A 443 -8.62 35.24 -3.97
CA PRO A 443 -9.32 36.51 -4.17
C PRO A 443 -10.77 36.43 -3.66
N ILE A 444 -11.43 35.30 -3.94
CA ILE A 444 -12.85 35.08 -3.65
C ILE A 444 -13.10 35.04 -2.12
N LEU A 445 -12.26 34.38 -1.33
CA LEU A 445 -12.40 34.37 0.15
C LEU A 445 -12.18 35.75 0.81
N LYS A 446 -11.38 36.63 0.18
CA LYS A 446 -11.12 37.99 0.69
C LYS A 446 -12.27 38.94 0.36
N GLU A 447 -12.94 38.74 -0.77
CA GLU A 447 -14.16 39.44 -1.16
C GLU A 447 -15.41 38.88 -0.42
N MET A 448 -15.47 37.59 -0.12
CA MET A 448 -16.52 36.99 0.74
C MET A 448 -16.62 37.68 2.11
N ASN A 449 -15.48 37.95 2.77
CA ASN A 449 -15.49 38.66 4.06
C ASN A 449 -15.90 40.13 3.95
N LEU A 450 -15.70 40.76 2.78
CA LEU A 450 -16.08 42.15 2.52
C LEU A 450 -17.58 42.27 2.21
N CYS A 451 -18.15 41.30 1.47
CA CYS A 451 -19.58 41.21 1.19
C CYS A 451 -20.41 40.82 2.44
N ILE A 452 -19.86 39.98 3.33
CA ILE A 452 -20.43 39.68 4.66
C ILE A 452 -20.71 40.95 5.47
N GLU A 453 -19.84 41.97 5.42
CA GLU A 453 -20.07 43.24 6.13
C GLU A 453 -21.14 44.12 5.48
N ILE A 454 -21.31 44.05 4.16
CA ILE A 454 -22.30 44.83 3.40
C ILE A 454 -23.71 44.25 3.62
N ILE A 455 -23.86 42.92 3.59
CA ILE A 455 -25.15 42.25 3.79
C ILE A 455 -25.63 42.32 5.24
N LYS A 456 -24.72 42.30 6.24
CA LYS A 456 -25.08 42.56 7.65
C LYS A 456 -25.71 43.93 7.88
N LYS A 457 -25.52 44.90 6.97
CA LYS A 457 -26.13 46.23 7.03
C LYS A 457 -27.48 46.33 6.32
N GLU A 458 -27.83 45.39 5.43
CA GLU A 458 -29.13 45.36 4.76
C GLU A 458 -30.11 44.42 5.47
N VAL A 459 -30.74 44.94 6.52
CA VAL A 459 -31.91 44.31 7.15
C VAL A 459 -33.07 44.32 6.15
N ILE A 460 -33.46 43.14 5.66
CA ILE A 460 -34.66 42.94 4.83
C ILE A 460 -35.89 43.29 5.67
N THR A 461 -36.43 44.48 5.43
CA THR A 461 -37.75 44.90 5.90
C THR A 461 -38.78 44.42 4.89
N GLY A 462 -39.77 43.68 5.38
CA GLY A 462 -40.81 43.07 4.56
C GLY A 462 -41.62 44.10 3.80
N ASN A 463 -41.56 44.04 2.47
CA ASN A 463 -42.75 44.02 1.63
C ASN A 463 -42.37 43.75 0.17
N THR A 464 -43.21 42.96 -0.47
CA THR A 464 -43.29 42.65 -1.90
C THR A 464 -42.71 43.75 -2.80
N LYS A 465 -41.47 43.56 -3.24
CA LYS A 465 -40.92 44.20 -4.44
C LYS A 465 -40.61 43.12 -5.46
N ILE A 466 -41.02 43.40 -6.69
CA ILE A 466 -40.78 42.63 -7.90
C ILE A 466 -39.37 42.04 -7.84
N GLU A 467 -39.27 40.70 -7.78
CA GLU A 467 -38.02 39.95 -7.80
C GLU A 467 -37.28 40.31 -9.10
N GLN A 468 -36.37 41.29 -9.06
CA GLN A 468 -35.36 41.39 -10.10
C GLN A 468 -34.54 40.10 -10.00
N PRO A 469 -34.35 39.35 -11.11
CA PRO A 469 -33.44 38.22 -11.09
C PRO A 469 -32.08 38.77 -10.62
N LEU A 470 -31.57 38.22 -9.52
CA LEU A 470 -30.20 38.45 -9.05
C LEU A 470 -29.28 37.83 -10.10
N LEU A 471 -29.14 38.54 -11.22
CA LEU A 471 -28.32 38.16 -12.34
C LEU A 471 -26.89 38.60 -11.97
N TYR A 472 -26.02 37.61 -11.73
CA TYR A 472 -24.55 37.71 -11.74
C TYR A 472 -23.76 38.08 -10.48
N SER A 473 -24.37 38.32 -9.32
CA SER A 473 -23.65 38.45 -8.05
C SER A 473 -24.17 37.43 -7.04
N CYS A 474 -23.45 36.40 -6.60
CA CYS A 474 -22.32 35.67 -7.14
C CYS A 474 -22.58 34.19 -6.74
N ILE A 475 -21.93 33.22 -7.40
CA ILE A 475 -21.90 31.84 -6.88
C ILE A 475 -21.51 31.86 -5.40
N ASP A 476 -20.65 32.81 -5.01
CA ASP A 476 -20.17 32.99 -3.64
C ASP A 476 -21.26 33.46 -2.67
N ASP A 477 -22.22 34.30 -3.09
CA ASP A 477 -23.36 34.72 -2.27
C ASP A 477 -24.28 33.52 -2.02
N VAL A 478 -24.53 32.70 -3.05
CA VAL A 478 -25.32 31.47 -2.92
C VAL A 478 -24.62 30.45 -2.02
N LEU A 479 -23.32 30.25 -2.16
CA LEU A 479 -22.54 29.37 -1.30
C LEU A 479 -22.45 29.91 0.13
N GLN A 480 -22.30 31.21 0.32
CA GLN A 480 -22.33 31.85 1.63
C GLN A 480 -23.70 31.64 2.30
N LEU A 481 -24.80 31.86 1.57
CA LEU A 481 -26.16 31.60 2.04
C LEU A 481 -26.38 30.13 2.43
N MET A 482 -25.78 29.20 1.69
CA MET A 482 -25.81 27.76 1.98
C MET A 482 -24.95 27.34 3.17
N THR A 483 -24.00 28.16 3.61
CA THR A 483 -22.99 27.76 4.59
C THR A 483 -23.10 28.48 5.92
N GLU A 484 -23.68 29.68 5.95
CA GLU A 484 -23.76 30.52 7.15
C GLU A 484 -24.59 29.94 8.31
N ASN A 485 -25.47 28.94 8.08
CA ASN A 485 -26.43 28.51 9.11
C ASN A 485 -26.86 27.03 9.05
N ILE A 486 -26.21 26.17 8.26
CA ILE A 486 -26.90 24.95 7.81
C ILE A 486 -26.51 23.66 8.54
N ILE A 487 -25.25 23.38 8.91
CA ILE A 487 -24.89 22.17 9.67
C ILE A 487 -23.60 22.39 10.51
N VAL A 488 -23.58 21.95 11.78
CA VAL A 488 -22.31 21.71 12.51
C VAL A 488 -21.69 20.44 11.92
N ALA A 489 -20.52 20.58 11.30
CA ALA A 489 -19.81 19.46 10.69
C ALA A 489 -19.62 18.34 11.72
N LYS A 490 -20.18 17.16 11.43
CA LYS A 490 -20.02 15.97 12.27
C LYS A 490 -18.69 15.29 11.95
N THR A 491 -18.11 14.71 12.98
CA THR A 491 -16.88 13.93 12.86
C THR A 491 -17.12 12.51 13.32
N GLU A 492 -16.33 11.60 12.78
CA GLU A 492 -16.26 10.22 13.23
C GLU A 492 -14.82 9.75 13.18
N ILE A 493 -14.50 8.78 14.04
CA ILE A 493 -13.21 8.09 14.02
C ILE A 493 -13.44 6.79 13.25
N ILE A 494 -12.70 6.62 12.16
CA ILE A 494 -12.78 5.42 11.32
C ILE A 494 -11.41 4.77 11.16
N PRO A 495 -11.35 3.46 10.87
CA PRO A 495 -10.11 2.80 10.54
C PRO A 495 -9.44 3.45 9.33
N THR A 496 -8.13 3.70 9.40
CA THR A 496 -7.32 4.28 8.32
C THR A 496 -7.46 3.52 7.00
N SER A 497 -7.67 2.20 7.05
CA SER A 497 -7.90 1.35 5.87
C SER A 497 -9.19 1.68 5.11
N SER A 498 -10.18 2.28 5.79
CA SER A 498 -11.48 2.65 5.24
C SER A 498 -11.60 4.15 4.94
N ALA A 499 -10.56 4.93 5.25
CA ALA A 499 -10.59 6.38 5.18
C ALA A 499 -10.38 6.96 3.78
N MET A 500 -10.20 6.13 2.75
CA MET A 500 -9.96 6.62 1.39
C MET A 500 -11.11 7.50 0.90
N GLY A 501 -10.79 8.70 0.41
CA GLY A 501 -11.75 9.71 -0.06
C GLY A 501 -12.39 10.54 1.04
N TYR A 502 -12.19 10.21 2.33
CA TYR A 502 -12.60 11.06 3.44
C TYR A 502 -11.64 12.25 3.61
N VAL A 503 -12.07 13.23 4.40
CA VAL A 503 -11.30 14.42 4.72
C VAL A 503 -10.92 14.38 6.21
N SER A 504 -9.64 14.57 6.53
CA SER A 504 -9.18 14.64 7.93
C SER A 504 -9.83 15.82 8.66
N TYR A 505 -10.38 15.57 9.84
CA TYR A 505 -10.95 16.63 10.67
C TYR A 505 -9.86 17.44 11.38
N SER A 506 -8.96 16.71 12.05
CA SER A 506 -7.86 17.25 12.83
C SER A 506 -6.53 16.98 12.14
N PRO A 507 -5.48 17.75 12.44
CA PRO A 507 -4.19 17.54 11.81
C PRO A 507 -3.49 16.34 12.48
N ILE A 508 -2.82 15.50 11.69
CA ILE A 508 -2.32 14.20 12.15
C ILE A 508 -0.80 14.27 12.34
N ASN A 509 -0.33 13.79 13.49
CA ASN A 509 1.09 13.75 13.86
C ASN A 509 1.57 12.31 13.97
N SER A 510 2.86 12.08 13.73
CA SER A 510 3.46 10.75 13.87
C SER A 510 3.47 10.29 15.33
N PRO A 511 2.93 9.11 15.66
CA PRO A 511 3.02 8.55 17.02
C PRO A 511 4.37 7.88 17.28
N GLU A 512 5.13 7.53 16.23
CA GLU A 512 6.39 6.79 16.31
C GLU A 512 7.47 7.39 15.38
N ASN A 513 8.71 6.94 15.54
CA ASN A 513 9.83 7.29 14.67
C ASN A 513 9.87 6.35 13.46
N LEU A 514 10.19 6.89 12.28
CA LEU A 514 10.52 6.15 11.08
C LEU A 514 11.93 6.56 10.57
N PRO A 515 12.89 5.63 10.48
CA PRO A 515 12.85 4.28 11.07
C PRO A 515 12.85 4.32 12.61
N PRO A 516 12.32 3.30 13.30
CA PRO A 516 12.27 3.25 14.77
C PRO A 516 13.61 2.91 15.42
N PHE A 517 14.58 2.43 14.65
CA PHE A 517 15.95 2.10 15.05
C PHE A 517 16.94 2.58 13.98
N GLN A 518 18.24 2.62 14.30
CA GLN A 518 19.26 2.91 13.29
C GLN A 518 19.30 1.79 12.25
N ALA A 519 19.07 2.13 10.99
CA ALA A 519 18.92 1.15 9.91
C ALA A 519 19.93 1.39 8.79
N SER A 520 20.32 0.32 8.09
CA SER A 520 21.16 0.46 6.90
C SER A 520 20.37 1.03 5.71
N THR A 521 20.96 1.97 4.97
CA THR A 521 20.40 2.49 3.71
C THR A 521 20.86 1.71 2.47
N LYS A 522 21.77 0.75 2.65
CA LYS A 522 22.41 -0.02 1.57
C LYS A 522 22.56 -1.49 1.93
N ASP A 523 22.56 -2.33 0.91
CA ASP A 523 23.12 -3.67 1.05
C ASP A 523 24.64 -3.54 1.11
N GLY A 524 25.27 -4.15 2.10
CA GLY A 524 26.69 -3.92 2.35
C GLY A 524 27.24 -4.68 3.54
N TYR A 525 28.21 -4.06 4.20
CA TYR A 525 28.87 -4.55 5.41
C TYR A 525 28.92 -3.43 6.46
N ALA A 526 28.31 -3.68 7.63
CA ALA A 526 28.39 -2.79 8.77
C ALA A 526 29.72 -3.04 9.50
N ILE A 527 30.48 -1.97 9.72
CA ILE A 527 31.81 -2.03 10.35
C ILE A 527 31.90 -1.03 11.50
N LYS A 528 32.86 -1.27 12.39
CA LYS A 528 33.36 -0.28 13.34
C LYS A 528 34.56 0.43 12.71
N TYR A 529 34.34 1.65 12.23
CA TYR A 529 35.36 2.48 11.61
C TYR A 529 35.93 3.50 12.61
N GLY A 530 37.25 3.51 12.78
CA GLY A 530 37.99 4.43 13.65
C GLY A 530 39.02 5.28 12.89
N ASN A 531 39.65 6.26 13.56
CA ASN A 531 40.64 7.21 13.01
C ASN A 531 42.02 6.57 12.66
N TYR A 532 42.08 5.30 12.28
CA TYR A 532 43.32 4.68 11.82
C TYR A 532 43.59 4.98 10.33
N ARG A 533 44.86 4.95 9.91
CA ARG A 533 45.24 5.15 8.49
C ARG A 533 44.59 4.05 7.64
N PHE A 534 43.58 4.41 6.86
CA PHE A 534 42.96 3.52 5.88
C PHE A 534 44.01 3.05 4.86
N GLN A 535 44.23 1.75 4.75
CA GLN A 535 45.03 1.15 3.69
C GLN A 535 44.08 0.48 2.69
N LYS A 536 44.32 0.67 1.39
CA LYS A 536 43.56 0.03 0.29
C LYS A 536 43.85 -1.48 0.25
N SER A 537 43.34 -2.20 1.25
CA SER A 537 43.33 -3.66 1.41
C SER A 537 42.93 -4.07 2.83
N ASN A 538 42.26 -3.20 3.61
CA ASN A 538 41.82 -3.60 4.95
C ASN A 538 40.83 -4.76 4.84
N ILE A 539 41.26 -5.93 5.29
CA ILE A 539 40.47 -7.16 5.31
C ILE A 539 39.65 -7.17 6.61
N PHE A 540 38.36 -7.44 6.48
CA PHE A 540 37.43 -7.60 7.59
C PHE A 540 36.86 -9.00 7.62
N ASN A 541 36.72 -9.55 8.82
CA ASN A 541 36.08 -10.84 9.06
C ASN A 541 34.56 -10.67 9.12
N VAL A 542 33.83 -11.40 8.28
CA VAL A 542 32.37 -11.43 8.30
C VAL A 542 31.93 -12.35 9.44
N VAL A 543 31.51 -11.76 10.56
CA VAL A 543 31.21 -12.52 11.79
C VAL A 543 29.73 -12.80 11.98
N GLN A 544 28.86 -12.04 11.31
CA GLN A 544 27.41 -12.19 11.42
C GLN A 544 26.67 -11.58 10.22
N VAL A 545 25.35 -11.79 10.19
CA VAL A 545 24.44 -11.22 9.20
C VAL A 545 23.34 -10.44 9.93
N SER A 546 23.03 -9.23 9.46
CA SER A 546 21.89 -8.44 9.91
C SER A 546 20.90 -8.24 8.75
N VAL A 547 19.66 -8.69 8.95
CA VAL A 547 18.59 -8.66 7.93
C VAL A 547 17.42 -7.80 8.40
N ALA A 548 16.61 -7.27 7.48
CA ALA A 548 15.37 -6.61 7.86
C ALA A 548 14.45 -7.58 8.62
N GLY A 549 13.73 -7.10 9.64
CA GLY A 549 12.96 -7.95 10.56
C GLY A 549 13.77 -8.53 11.73
N THR A 550 15.11 -8.36 11.76
CA THR A 550 15.92 -8.71 12.94
C THR A 550 15.56 -7.78 14.10
N VAL A 551 15.40 -8.31 15.31
CA VAL A 551 15.15 -7.49 16.50
C VAL A 551 16.38 -6.61 16.77
N PRO A 552 16.24 -5.29 16.91
CA PRO A 552 17.39 -4.42 17.19
C PRO A 552 18.11 -4.80 18.48
N GLY A 553 19.45 -4.83 18.45
CA GLY A 553 20.27 -5.08 19.64
C GLY A 553 20.44 -6.55 20.04
N CYS A 554 19.83 -7.51 19.33
CA CYS A 554 20.07 -8.94 19.56
C CYS A 554 21.36 -9.47 18.91
N GLN A 555 22.02 -8.66 18.08
CA GLN A 555 23.22 -9.05 17.33
C GLN A 555 24.49 -8.91 18.17
N LYS A 556 25.55 -9.64 17.78
CA LYS A 556 26.89 -9.47 18.36
C LYS A 556 27.38 -8.04 18.16
N GLU A 557 28.08 -7.48 19.13
CA GLU A 557 28.81 -6.22 18.93
C GLU A 557 29.92 -6.40 17.89
N ILE A 558 30.05 -5.45 16.95
CA ILE A 558 31.09 -5.43 15.92
C ILE A 558 32.35 -4.76 16.47
N GLU A 559 33.45 -5.52 16.48
CA GLU A 559 34.77 -5.05 16.88
C GLU A 559 35.60 -4.53 15.69
N GLU A 560 36.77 -3.93 15.95
CA GLU A 560 37.69 -3.51 14.89
C GLU A 560 38.21 -4.71 14.10
N GLY A 561 38.19 -4.62 12.77
CA GLY A 561 38.54 -5.75 11.89
C GLY A 561 37.42 -6.77 11.69
N GLU A 562 36.27 -6.61 12.35
CA GLU A 562 35.07 -7.40 12.11
C GLU A 562 34.03 -6.63 11.30
N CYS A 563 33.13 -7.36 10.63
CA CYS A 563 31.98 -6.77 9.96
C CYS A 563 30.76 -7.68 10.02
N ALA A 564 29.58 -7.06 9.95
CA ALA A 564 28.33 -7.77 9.71
C ALA A 564 27.91 -7.58 8.25
N ARG A 565 27.60 -8.67 7.54
CA ARG A 565 26.88 -8.56 6.26
C ARG A 565 25.50 -8.00 6.55
N ILE A 566 25.14 -6.87 5.97
CA ILE A 566 23.90 -6.15 6.29
C ILE A 566 23.08 -5.88 5.04
N SER A 567 21.75 -6.02 5.13
CA SER A 567 20.84 -5.55 4.08
C SER A 567 20.26 -4.18 4.37
N THR A 568 19.80 -3.52 3.32
CA THR A 568 18.98 -2.31 3.39
C THR A 568 17.79 -2.54 4.35
N GLY A 569 17.53 -1.56 5.22
CA GLY A 569 16.47 -1.60 6.23
C GLY A 569 16.79 -2.40 7.49
N ALA A 570 17.87 -3.19 7.51
CA ALA A 570 18.24 -3.98 8.68
C ALA A 570 18.81 -3.09 9.81
N PRO A 571 18.58 -3.43 11.09
CA PRO A 571 19.16 -2.70 12.21
C PRO A 571 20.69 -2.78 12.18
N ILE A 572 21.34 -1.64 12.44
CA ILE A 572 22.79 -1.56 12.60
C ILE A 572 23.18 -2.36 13.86
N PRO A 573 24.05 -3.38 13.74
CA PRO A 573 24.53 -4.12 14.91
C PRO A 573 25.26 -3.22 15.91
N PRO A 574 25.23 -3.55 17.22
CA PRO A 574 25.98 -2.81 18.22
C PRO A 574 27.46 -2.66 17.82
N GLY A 575 28.09 -1.54 18.17
CA GLY A 575 29.50 -1.27 17.87
C GLY A 575 29.81 -0.80 16.45
N ALA A 576 28.98 -1.14 15.45
CA ALA A 576 29.14 -0.64 14.08
C ALA A 576 28.70 0.83 13.97
N ASN A 577 29.43 1.61 13.17
CA ASN A 577 29.20 3.06 13.01
C ASN A 577 29.21 3.55 11.55
N CYS A 578 29.40 2.66 10.57
CA CYS A 578 29.13 2.94 9.16
C CYS A 578 28.81 1.65 8.39
N VAL A 579 28.22 1.80 7.21
CA VAL A 579 27.96 0.69 6.28
C VAL A 579 28.67 0.95 4.95
N VAL A 580 29.45 -0.02 4.49
CA VAL A 580 30.09 0.01 3.16
C VAL A 580 29.26 -0.79 2.18
N GLN A 581 28.80 -0.16 1.10
CA GLN A 581 27.97 -0.82 0.09
C GLN A 581 28.74 -1.95 -0.61
N VAL A 582 28.02 -3.00 -1.06
CA VAL A 582 28.63 -4.20 -1.67
C VAL A 582 29.58 -3.86 -2.82
N GLU A 583 29.22 -2.87 -3.63
CA GLU A 583 29.99 -2.42 -4.79
C GLU A 583 31.36 -1.85 -4.42
N ASP A 584 31.53 -1.36 -3.20
CA ASP A 584 32.77 -0.78 -2.68
C ASP A 584 33.61 -1.82 -1.88
N THR A 585 33.34 -3.12 -2.07
CA THR A 585 34.05 -4.23 -1.41
C THR A 585 34.50 -5.31 -2.41
N SER A 586 35.43 -6.19 -2.04
CA SER A 586 35.76 -7.46 -2.71
C SER A 586 35.65 -8.63 -1.73
N VAL A 587 35.21 -9.82 -2.17
CA VAL A 587 35.27 -11.04 -1.35
C VAL A 587 36.68 -11.61 -1.48
N GLU A 588 37.37 -11.78 -0.36
CA GLU A 588 38.72 -12.35 -0.33
C GLU A 588 38.66 -13.87 -0.10
N THR A 589 37.88 -14.33 0.87
CA THR A 589 37.70 -15.76 1.14
C THR A 589 36.24 -16.13 1.36
N LYS A 590 35.91 -17.38 1.01
CA LYS A 590 34.59 -17.98 1.20
C LYS A 590 34.71 -19.28 1.99
N SER A 591 33.61 -19.73 2.55
CA SER A 591 33.47 -21.07 3.15
C SER A 591 33.82 -22.18 2.15
N SER A 592 34.12 -23.37 2.67
CA SER A 592 34.51 -24.54 1.88
C SER A 592 33.45 -24.98 0.86
N ASP A 593 32.18 -24.64 1.09
CA ASP A 593 31.07 -24.87 0.14
C ASP A 593 30.85 -23.70 -0.84
N GLY A 594 31.66 -22.64 -0.75
CA GLY A 594 31.61 -21.45 -1.59
C GLY A 594 30.41 -20.53 -1.35
N LYS A 595 29.59 -20.79 -0.31
CA LYS A 595 28.30 -20.11 -0.10
C LYS A 595 28.38 -18.90 0.81
N VAL A 596 29.29 -18.88 1.77
CA VAL A 596 29.37 -17.82 2.79
C VAL A 596 30.66 -17.02 2.60
N GLU A 597 30.53 -15.71 2.55
CA GLU A 597 31.65 -14.77 2.56
C GLU A 597 32.30 -14.82 3.96
N ILE A 598 33.59 -15.17 4.07
CA ILE A 598 34.32 -15.23 5.35
C ILE A 598 35.11 -13.95 5.58
N THR A 599 35.82 -13.48 4.54
CA THR A 599 36.56 -12.23 4.61
C THR A 599 36.31 -11.36 3.39
N ILE A 600 36.29 -10.05 3.61
CA ILE A 600 36.09 -9.04 2.56
C ILE A 600 37.14 -7.94 2.68
N ALA A 601 37.55 -7.37 1.56
CA ALA A 601 38.36 -6.17 1.53
C ALA A 601 37.51 -4.96 1.15
N ILE A 602 37.77 -3.83 1.80
CA ILE A 602 37.12 -2.55 1.47
C ILE A 602 37.96 -1.83 0.42
N LEU A 603 37.33 -1.51 -0.72
CA LEU A 603 38.01 -0.93 -1.90
C LEU A 603 38.06 0.60 -1.85
N LYS A 604 37.14 1.21 -1.10
CA LYS A 604 36.96 2.66 -0.98
C LYS A 604 36.78 3.05 0.48
N GLU A 605 37.53 4.05 0.92
CA GLU A 605 37.48 4.55 2.30
C GLU A 605 36.06 5.04 2.65
N PRO A 606 35.43 4.50 3.72
CA PRO A 606 34.12 4.93 4.16
C PRO A 606 34.20 6.17 5.05
N LYS A 607 33.08 6.88 5.19
CA LYS A 607 32.92 7.98 6.15
C LYS A 607 32.19 7.50 7.41
N LEU A 608 32.44 8.19 8.53
CA LEU A 608 31.70 7.97 9.77
C LEU A 608 30.19 8.20 9.52
N PHE A 609 29.36 7.26 9.98
CA PHE A 609 27.90 7.24 9.76
C PHE A 609 27.46 7.16 8.30
N GLU A 610 28.35 6.81 7.37
CA GLU A 610 27.98 6.61 5.98
C GLU A 610 26.98 5.46 5.85
N ASN A 611 25.97 5.69 5.01
CA ASN A 611 24.90 4.74 4.70
C ASN A 611 24.05 4.27 5.91
N ILE A 612 24.06 5.00 7.02
CA ILE A 612 23.17 4.74 8.18
C ILE A 612 22.03 5.76 8.21
N SER A 613 20.79 5.29 8.32
CA SER A 613 19.63 6.11 8.68
C SER A 613 19.49 6.16 10.20
N SER A 614 19.51 7.38 10.75
CA SER A 614 19.27 7.62 12.18
C SER A 614 17.80 7.36 12.54
N ILE A 615 17.56 7.12 13.83
CA ILE A 615 16.20 7.00 14.36
C ILE A 615 15.41 8.26 14.02
N GLY A 616 14.22 8.10 13.44
CA GLY A 616 13.35 9.20 13.07
C GLY A 616 13.89 10.11 11.97
N SER A 617 14.89 9.68 11.19
CA SER A 617 15.46 10.51 10.12
C SER A 617 14.48 10.77 8.96
N ASP A 618 13.53 9.85 8.73
CA ASP A 618 12.48 10.03 7.73
C ASP A 618 11.28 10.77 8.34
N ILE A 619 10.81 10.28 9.49
CA ILE A 619 9.70 10.84 10.28
C ILE A 619 10.03 10.76 11.77
N SER A 620 9.99 11.88 12.51
CA SER A 620 10.16 11.86 13.96
C SER A 620 8.81 11.81 14.70
N ILE A 621 8.81 11.28 15.93
CA ILE A 621 7.65 11.38 16.84
C ILE A 621 7.17 12.84 16.94
N GLY A 622 5.86 13.05 16.87
CA GLY A 622 5.22 14.35 16.93
C GLY A 622 5.34 15.19 15.64
N GLN A 623 6.07 14.72 14.62
CA GLN A 623 6.13 15.42 13.34
C GLN A 623 4.76 15.48 12.68
N ARG A 624 4.39 16.65 12.14
CA ARG A 624 3.18 16.83 11.34
C ARG A 624 3.27 15.98 10.07
N LEU A 625 2.32 15.05 9.91
CA LEU A 625 2.21 14.19 8.73
C LEU A 625 1.23 14.77 7.72
N LEU A 626 0.03 15.10 8.19
CA LEU A 626 -1.05 15.63 7.38
C LEU A 626 -1.67 16.83 8.10
N ASP A 627 -1.97 17.88 7.36
CA ASP A 627 -2.73 19.02 7.89
C ASP A 627 -4.21 18.65 8.08
N GLU A 628 -4.93 19.47 8.84
CA GLU A 628 -6.39 19.40 8.88
C GLU A 628 -6.96 19.63 7.47
N LYS A 629 -8.15 19.07 7.23
CA LYS A 629 -8.87 19.18 5.96
C LYS A 629 -8.10 18.63 4.76
N THR A 630 -7.32 17.58 4.99
CA THR A 630 -6.59 16.85 3.94
C THR A 630 -7.47 15.72 3.41
N ILE A 631 -7.61 15.64 2.08
CA ILE A 631 -8.29 14.50 1.44
C ILE A 631 -7.37 13.30 1.53
N LEU A 632 -7.86 12.20 2.11
CA LEU A 632 -7.10 10.98 2.33
C LEU A 632 -7.10 10.12 1.06
N GLY A 633 -6.02 10.19 0.29
CA GLY A 633 -5.77 9.36 -0.87
C GLY A 633 -4.87 8.15 -0.57
N PRO A 634 -4.44 7.41 -1.61
CA PRO A 634 -3.59 6.23 -1.47
C PRO A 634 -2.27 6.51 -0.75
N PHE A 635 -1.68 7.69 -1.01
CA PHE A 635 -0.38 8.06 -0.43
C PHE A 635 -0.50 8.53 1.02
N GLU A 636 -1.57 9.25 1.34
CA GLU A 636 -1.90 9.65 2.71
C GLU A 636 -2.15 8.41 3.58
N ILE A 637 -2.94 7.45 3.09
CA ILE A 637 -3.22 6.21 3.81
C ILE A 637 -1.96 5.35 3.96
N ALA A 638 -1.15 5.23 2.90
CA ALA A 638 0.13 4.53 2.98
C ALA A 638 1.06 5.17 4.03
N LEU A 639 1.12 6.50 4.10
CA LEU A 639 1.92 7.22 5.09
C LEU A 639 1.42 6.97 6.50
N LEU A 640 0.11 7.14 6.76
CA LEU A 640 -0.48 6.89 8.08
C LEU A 640 -0.24 5.45 8.54
N ARG A 641 -0.40 4.48 7.63
CA ARG A 641 -0.12 3.07 7.91
C ARG A 641 1.36 2.79 8.20
N SER A 642 2.28 3.49 7.54
CA SER A 642 3.73 3.33 7.74
C SER A 642 4.18 3.66 9.17
N VAL A 643 3.43 4.53 9.86
CA VAL A 643 3.70 4.98 11.24
C VAL A 643 2.70 4.39 12.25
N GLY A 644 1.93 3.37 11.87
CA GLY A 644 1.02 2.68 12.79
C GLY A 644 -0.23 3.48 13.21
N CYS A 645 -0.65 4.50 12.43
CA CYS A 645 -1.93 5.17 12.69
C CYS A 645 -3.09 4.25 12.28
N GLU A 646 -3.73 3.61 13.27
CA GLU A 646 -4.84 2.66 13.04
C GLU A 646 -6.14 3.35 12.67
N ASP A 647 -6.42 4.49 13.29
CA ASP A 647 -7.65 5.25 13.12
C ASP A 647 -7.36 6.71 12.79
N VAL A 648 -8.33 7.35 12.14
CA VAL A 648 -8.28 8.77 11.78
C VAL A 648 -9.63 9.40 12.02
N GLU A 649 -9.62 10.60 12.61
CA GLU A 649 -10.80 11.42 12.75
C GLU A 649 -11.08 12.16 11.43
N VAL A 650 -12.28 11.96 10.88
CA VAL A 650 -12.69 12.48 9.58
C VAL A 650 -14.01 13.22 9.67
N TYR A 651 -14.27 14.07 8.67
CA TYR A 651 -15.60 14.63 8.43
C TYR A 651 -16.56 13.53 7.95
N VAL A 652 -17.73 13.43 8.58
CA VAL A 652 -18.80 12.51 8.17
C VAL A 652 -19.37 12.98 6.83
N CYS A 653 -19.47 12.05 5.86
CA CYS A 653 -20.23 12.31 4.64
C CYS A 653 -21.73 12.22 4.92
N PRO A 654 -22.54 13.23 4.55
CA PRO A 654 -23.99 13.19 4.77
C PRO A 654 -24.66 12.10 3.92
N SER A 655 -25.78 11.54 4.40
CA SER A 655 -26.66 10.73 3.55
C SER A 655 -27.39 11.64 2.56
N ILE A 656 -27.49 11.22 1.30
CA ILE A 656 -28.12 12.02 0.23
C ILE A 656 -29.30 11.25 -0.33
N HIS A 657 -30.50 11.80 -0.19
CA HIS A 657 -31.75 11.18 -0.62
C HIS A 657 -32.29 11.96 -1.81
N ILE A 658 -32.43 11.31 -2.97
CA ILE A 658 -32.95 11.95 -4.18
C ILE A 658 -34.41 11.55 -4.36
N VAL A 659 -35.28 12.55 -4.47
CA VAL A 659 -36.73 12.38 -4.55
C VAL A 659 -37.26 12.97 -5.86
N PRO A 660 -37.76 12.15 -6.81
CA PRO A 660 -38.40 12.62 -8.03
C PRO A 660 -39.83 13.09 -7.76
N CYS A 661 -40.17 14.29 -8.23
CA CYS A 661 -41.51 14.84 -8.15
C CYS A 661 -42.39 14.30 -9.30
N ASN A 662 -43.10 13.18 -9.07
CA ASN A 662 -44.23 12.59 -9.81
C ASN A 662 -44.21 12.42 -11.35
N ASP A 663 -43.21 12.93 -12.07
CA ASP A 663 -43.06 12.80 -13.52
C ASP A 663 -42.03 11.70 -13.87
N ASN A 664 -42.31 10.93 -14.93
CA ASN A 664 -41.35 9.98 -15.52
C ASN A 664 -40.04 10.68 -15.93
N SER A 665 -40.09 11.95 -16.34
CA SER A 665 -38.90 12.75 -16.63
C SER A 665 -38.03 12.96 -15.37
N ALA A 666 -38.65 13.27 -14.23
CA ALA A 666 -37.98 13.45 -12.94
C ALA A 666 -37.28 12.18 -12.47
N TYR A 667 -37.83 11.00 -12.76
CA TYR A 667 -37.21 9.71 -12.45
C TYR A 667 -35.91 9.49 -13.23
N ALA A 668 -35.94 9.68 -14.56
CA ALA A 668 -34.76 9.53 -15.40
C ALA A 668 -33.64 10.51 -15.00
N ILE A 669 -34.02 11.71 -14.58
CA ILE A 669 -33.08 12.74 -14.12
C ILE A 669 -32.48 12.39 -12.76
N SER A 670 -33.29 11.85 -11.83
CA SER A 670 -32.80 11.44 -10.50
C SER A 670 -31.69 10.39 -10.60
N HIS A 671 -31.78 9.47 -11.57
CA HIS A 671 -30.70 8.53 -11.88
C HIS A 671 -29.44 9.22 -12.43
N LYS A 672 -29.61 10.23 -13.30
CA LYS A 672 -28.47 11.03 -13.79
C LYS A 672 -27.78 11.79 -12.66
N LEU A 673 -28.55 12.46 -11.79
CA LEU A 673 -28.05 13.16 -10.61
C LEU A 673 -27.29 12.21 -9.68
N LYS A 674 -27.86 11.04 -9.41
CA LYS A 674 -27.20 9.99 -8.62
C LYS A 674 -25.83 9.64 -9.20
N ASN A 675 -25.76 9.36 -10.50
CA ASN A 675 -24.50 9.02 -11.16
C ASN A 675 -23.47 10.18 -11.08
N MET A 676 -23.91 11.43 -11.21
CA MET A 676 -23.02 12.60 -11.09
C MET A 676 -22.43 12.74 -9.69
N LEU A 677 -23.24 12.51 -8.64
CA LEU A 677 -22.76 12.57 -7.26
C LEU A 677 -21.82 11.40 -6.92
N GLU A 678 -22.10 10.20 -7.43
CA GLU A 678 -21.25 9.01 -7.24
C GLU A 678 -19.86 9.18 -7.88
N VAL A 679 -19.79 9.83 -9.05
CA VAL A 679 -18.50 10.08 -9.74
C VAL A 679 -17.69 11.17 -9.06
N SER A 680 -18.30 12.09 -8.31
CA SER A 680 -17.62 13.16 -7.56
C SER A 680 -17.21 12.76 -6.14
N ASP A 681 -16.93 11.48 -5.90
CA ASP A 681 -16.40 10.94 -4.64
C ASP A 681 -17.26 11.21 -3.38
N PHE A 682 -18.58 11.30 -3.54
CA PHE A 682 -19.50 11.37 -2.40
C PHE A 682 -19.94 9.95 -1.98
N LYS A 683 -19.24 9.38 -0.99
CA LYS A 683 -19.44 8.01 -0.47
C LYS A 683 -20.63 7.85 0.50
N GLY A 684 -21.53 8.83 0.59
CA GLY A 684 -22.71 8.79 1.46
C GLY A 684 -23.74 7.74 1.02
N LYS A 685 -24.69 7.39 1.89
CA LYS A 685 -25.85 6.58 1.49
C LYS A 685 -26.66 7.38 0.47
N ILE A 686 -26.66 6.94 -0.80
CA ILE A 686 -27.47 7.54 -1.85
C ILE A 686 -28.72 6.69 -2.10
N PHE A 687 -29.88 7.19 -1.67
CA PHE A 687 -31.17 6.52 -1.89
C PHE A 687 -32.03 7.31 -2.88
N SER A 688 -32.46 6.64 -3.95
CA SER A 688 -33.49 7.16 -4.85
C SER A 688 -34.82 6.48 -4.56
N HIS A 689 -35.80 7.19 -4.01
CA HIS A 689 -37.14 6.64 -3.77
C HIS A 689 -38.19 7.33 -4.65
N SER A 690 -39.15 6.58 -5.19
CA SER A 690 -40.23 7.15 -6.01
C SER A 690 -41.43 7.52 -5.13
N LEU A 691 -41.80 8.79 -5.13
CA LEU A 691 -43.14 9.19 -4.72
C LEU A 691 -44.12 8.83 -5.84
N ARG A 692 -45.00 7.85 -5.61
CA ARG A 692 -46.14 7.58 -6.49
C ARG A 692 -47.40 8.18 -5.90
N LYS A 693 -47.94 9.23 -6.55
CA LYS A 693 -49.34 9.73 -6.55
C LYS A 693 -50.14 9.90 -5.25
N ASN A 694 -49.67 9.50 -4.07
CA ASN A 694 -50.36 9.66 -2.80
C ASN A 694 -49.51 10.46 -1.80
N LEU A 695 -49.73 11.78 -1.77
CA LEU A 695 -49.18 12.73 -0.79
C LEU A 695 -49.52 12.33 0.67
N THR A 696 -50.56 11.53 0.92
CA THR A 696 -50.94 11.06 2.26
C THR A 696 -50.02 9.96 2.85
N LYS A 697 -49.22 9.26 2.03
CA LYS A 697 -48.16 8.34 2.49
C LYS A 697 -46.78 8.99 2.55
N PHE A 698 -46.70 10.29 2.26
CA PHE A 698 -45.45 11.04 2.14
C PHE A 698 -44.74 11.19 3.48
N THR A 699 -45.48 11.41 4.57
CA THR A 699 -44.94 11.53 5.94
C THR A 699 -44.37 10.21 6.48
N GLU A 700 -45.11 9.10 6.35
CA GLU A 700 -44.65 7.77 6.82
C GLU A 700 -43.36 7.29 6.12
N GLN A 701 -43.14 7.69 4.87
CA GLN A 701 -41.91 7.35 4.11
C GLN A 701 -40.73 8.27 4.43
N PHE A 702 -40.97 9.44 5.02
CA PHE A 702 -39.93 10.40 5.40
C PHE A 702 -39.42 10.16 6.82
N ASP A 703 -40.24 9.61 7.71
CA ASP A 703 -39.84 9.28 9.10
C ASP A 703 -38.55 8.44 9.15
N CYS A 704 -38.35 7.50 8.21
CA CYS A 704 -37.12 6.70 8.15
C CYS A 704 -35.90 7.44 7.58
N VAL A 705 -36.09 8.56 6.86
CA VAL A 705 -35.00 9.41 6.34
C VAL A 705 -34.47 10.32 7.45
N TYR A 706 -35.34 10.75 8.37
CA TYR A 706 -34.96 11.58 9.52
C TYR A 706 -34.07 10.87 10.54
N ASP A 707 -34.02 9.54 10.52
CA ASP A 707 -33.18 8.72 11.40
C ASP A 707 -31.73 8.55 10.87
N ASP A 708 -31.47 8.89 9.59
CA ASP A 708 -30.12 8.85 9.00
C ASP A 708 -29.38 10.16 9.34
N GLY A 709 -28.20 10.06 9.97
CA GLY A 709 -27.50 11.21 10.55
C GLY A 709 -27.16 12.35 9.57
N ASN A 710 -27.83 13.51 9.74
CA ASN A 710 -27.74 14.72 8.90
C ASN A 710 -28.06 14.47 7.41
N PRO A 711 -29.33 14.15 7.09
CA PRO A 711 -29.72 13.82 5.73
C PRO A 711 -29.83 15.09 4.87
N ILE A 712 -29.39 14.97 3.62
CA ILE A 712 -29.60 15.94 2.56
C ILE A 712 -30.64 15.37 1.61
N ILE A 713 -31.70 16.11 1.38
CA ILE A 713 -32.84 15.65 0.58
C ILE A 713 -32.92 16.53 -0.66
N ILE A 714 -32.70 15.93 -1.82
CA ILE A 714 -32.71 16.59 -3.12
C ILE A 714 -34.01 16.24 -3.87
N PHE A 715 -34.92 17.19 -3.96
CA PHE A 715 -36.10 17.07 -4.80
C PHE A 715 -35.79 17.44 -6.25
N CYS A 716 -36.30 16.68 -7.21
CA CYS A 716 -36.09 16.94 -8.64
C CYS A 716 -37.43 16.95 -9.39
N GLY A 717 -37.74 18.05 -10.09
CA GLY A 717 -38.94 18.18 -10.95
C GLY A 717 -39.73 19.47 -10.73
N ASN A 718 -40.74 19.69 -11.58
CA ASN A 718 -41.49 20.96 -11.66
C ASN A 718 -42.38 21.27 -10.44
N VAL A 719 -42.39 22.55 -10.05
CA VAL A 719 -42.92 23.13 -8.78
C VAL A 719 -44.45 23.12 -8.60
N ASN A 720 -45.27 22.80 -9.60
CA ASN A 720 -46.72 22.96 -9.45
C ASN A 720 -47.36 22.09 -8.33
N GLU A 721 -46.65 21.10 -7.80
CA GLU A 721 -47.08 20.25 -6.66
C GLU A 721 -46.21 20.40 -5.39
N PHE A 722 -45.19 21.29 -5.37
CA PHE A 722 -44.29 21.43 -4.20
C PHE A 722 -44.94 22.23 -3.04
N CYS A 723 -45.93 23.08 -3.32
CA CYS A 723 -46.66 23.84 -2.29
C CYS A 723 -47.36 22.93 -1.26
N THR A 724 -47.74 21.72 -1.66
CA THR A 724 -48.26 20.69 -0.74
C THR A 724 -47.17 20.07 0.14
N VAL A 725 -45.91 20.07 -0.28
CA VAL A 725 -44.77 19.55 0.50
C VAL A 725 -44.28 20.59 1.53
N GLU A 726 -44.18 21.87 1.14
CA GLU A 726 -43.81 22.97 2.06
C GLU A 726 -44.73 23.05 3.28
N SER A 727 -46.04 22.80 3.08
CA SER A 727 -47.04 22.78 4.15
C SER A 727 -46.94 21.56 5.07
N HIS A 728 -46.33 20.46 4.63
CA HIS A 728 -46.18 19.23 5.41
C HIS A 728 -44.81 19.12 6.11
N ILE A 729 -43.75 19.73 5.57
CA ILE A 729 -42.38 19.61 6.11
C ILE A 729 -42.09 20.62 7.23
N HIS A 730 -43.04 21.47 7.64
CA HIS A 730 -42.80 22.53 8.65
C HIS A 730 -41.49 23.30 8.37
N ILE A 731 -41.21 23.59 7.09
CA ILE A 731 -40.00 24.32 6.73
C ILE A 731 -40.11 25.67 7.42
N SER A 732 -39.27 25.90 8.43
CA SER A 732 -39.32 27.12 9.22
C SER A 732 -39.23 28.35 8.31
N ASN A 733 -39.70 29.52 8.76
CA ASN A 733 -39.61 30.80 8.02
C ASN A 733 -38.17 31.23 7.60
N LYS A 734 -37.15 30.37 7.80
CA LYS A 734 -35.77 30.52 7.34
C LYS A 734 -35.51 29.89 5.96
N THR A 735 -36.51 29.35 5.25
CA THR A 735 -36.35 28.88 3.87
C THR A 735 -35.90 30.02 2.97
N ARG A 736 -34.78 29.87 2.27
CA ARG A 736 -34.30 30.85 1.28
C ARG A 736 -34.56 30.32 -0.13
N LYS A 737 -35.27 31.12 -0.93
CA LYS A 737 -35.55 30.85 -2.34
C LYS A 737 -34.49 31.53 -3.20
N ILE A 738 -33.82 30.75 -4.04
CA ILE A 738 -32.76 31.20 -4.94
C ILE A 738 -33.25 31.01 -6.37
N SER A 739 -33.46 32.10 -7.10
CA SER A 739 -33.79 32.06 -8.53
C SER A 739 -32.49 32.02 -9.34
N LEU A 740 -32.23 30.90 -10.00
CA LEU A 740 -31.12 30.72 -10.92
C LEU A 740 -31.63 31.02 -12.35
N GLY A 741 -30.85 31.65 -13.22
CA GLY A 741 -31.27 31.94 -14.60
C GLY A 741 -31.71 30.71 -15.43
N PHE A 742 -31.46 29.51 -14.92
CA PHE A 742 -31.78 28.19 -15.48
C PHE A 742 -32.64 27.32 -14.54
N GLY A 743 -33.13 27.82 -13.40
CA GLY A 743 -33.95 27.03 -12.47
C GLY A 743 -34.28 27.74 -11.15
N ARG A 744 -34.97 27.06 -10.23
CA ARG A 744 -35.11 27.55 -8.84
C ARG A 744 -34.54 26.53 -7.87
N MET A 745 -33.89 27.03 -6.82
CA MET A 745 -33.35 26.24 -5.72
C MET A 745 -33.90 26.75 -4.38
N PHE A 746 -34.41 25.83 -3.57
CA PHE A 746 -34.86 26.11 -2.21
C PHE A 746 -33.89 25.47 -1.22
N VAL A 747 -33.46 26.24 -0.22
CA VAL A 747 -32.61 25.75 0.86
C VAL A 747 -33.30 26.02 2.20
N GLY A 748 -33.51 24.96 2.98
CA GLY A 748 -34.13 25.04 4.30
C GLY A 748 -33.44 24.08 5.27
N CYS A 749 -33.45 24.44 6.56
CA CYS A 749 -33.00 23.60 7.66
C CYS A 749 -34.14 23.44 8.68
N GLU A 750 -34.46 22.21 9.03
CA GLU A 750 -35.46 21.88 10.07
C GLU A 750 -34.77 21.80 11.46
N GLU A 751 -35.54 21.84 12.55
CA GLU A 751 -35.03 21.70 13.92
C GLU A 751 -34.21 20.39 14.14
N LYS A 752 -34.41 19.39 13.27
CA LYS A 752 -33.68 18.12 13.23
C LYS A 752 -32.38 18.12 12.36
N SER A 753 -31.88 19.27 11.91
CA SER A 753 -30.65 19.39 11.09
C SER A 753 -30.69 18.72 9.70
N VAL A 754 -31.87 18.69 9.06
CA VAL A 754 -32.06 18.18 7.69
C VAL A 754 -31.94 19.30 6.68
N VAL A 755 -31.22 19.08 5.56
CA VAL A 755 -31.08 20.06 4.48
C VAL A 755 -31.91 19.67 3.28
N PHE A 756 -32.77 20.57 2.84
CA PHE A 756 -33.56 20.39 1.63
C PHE A 756 -32.97 21.18 0.47
N LEU A 757 -32.85 20.53 -0.69
CA LEU A 757 -32.46 21.12 -1.97
C LEU A 757 -33.55 20.77 -2.98
N HIS A 758 -34.14 21.75 -3.67
CA HIS A 758 -35.10 21.46 -4.73
C HIS A 758 -34.62 22.00 -6.07
N ILE A 759 -34.44 21.13 -7.07
CA ILE A 759 -34.13 21.51 -8.45
C ILE A 759 -35.43 21.62 -9.24
N ASN A 760 -35.96 22.84 -9.36
CA ASN A 760 -37.21 23.11 -10.07
C ASN A 760 -37.01 23.21 -11.60
N THR A 761 -36.63 22.11 -12.23
CA THR A 761 -36.55 21.99 -13.69
C THR A 761 -36.46 20.52 -14.08
N CYS A 762 -37.00 20.18 -15.24
CA CYS A 762 -36.81 18.87 -15.88
C CYS A 762 -35.81 18.94 -17.06
N ASP A 763 -35.19 20.11 -17.26
CA ASP A 763 -34.20 20.32 -18.31
C ASP A 763 -32.81 19.79 -17.89
N SER A 764 -32.28 18.87 -18.68
CA SER A 764 -31.05 18.15 -18.35
C SER A 764 -29.81 19.04 -18.27
N GLU A 765 -29.79 20.17 -19.00
CA GLU A 765 -28.68 21.12 -18.99
C GLU A 765 -28.71 21.99 -17.73
N SER A 766 -29.89 22.49 -17.38
CA SER A 766 -30.13 23.24 -16.16
C SER A 766 -29.80 22.44 -14.89
N ILE A 767 -30.15 21.15 -14.85
CA ILE A 767 -29.75 20.25 -13.75
C ILE A 767 -28.24 20.08 -13.69
N TYR A 768 -27.58 19.87 -14.83
CA TYR A 768 -26.13 19.73 -14.87
C TYR A 768 -25.43 20.97 -14.28
N ASN A 769 -25.89 22.16 -14.65
CA ASN A 769 -25.39 23.43 -14.13
C ASN A 769 -25.67 23.55 -12.62
N CYS A 770 -26.89 23.23 -12.15
CA CYS A 770 -27.22 23.24 -10.72
C CYS A 770 -26.31 22.32 -9.88
N VAL A 771 -26.02 21.12 -10.39
CA VAL A 771 -25.17 20.14 -9.69
C VAL A 771 -23.74 20.65 -9.57
N HIS A 772 -23.14 21.06 -10.69
CA HIS A 772 -21.73 21.44 -10.73
C HIS A 772 -21.45 22.81 -10.08
N LEU A 773 -22.40 23.75 -10.12
CA LEU A 773 -22.21 25.10 -9.61
C LEU A 773 -22.64 25.27 -8.15
N PHE A 774 -23.55 24.42 -7.63
CA PHE A 774 -24.11 24.62 -6.28
C PHE A 774 -24.07 23.36 -5.42
N ILE A 775 -24.59 22.22 -5.92
CA ILE A 775 -24.72 21.01 -5.08
C ILE A 775 -23.36 20.43 -4.72
N LEU A 776 -22.49 20.14 -5.71
CA LEU A 776 -21.16 19.60 -5.45
C LEU A 776 -20.32 20.57 -4.59
N PRO A 777 -20.23 21.87 -4.91
CA PRO A 777 -19.62 22.87 -4.02
C PRO A 777 -20.11 22.84 -2.57
N PHE A 778 -21.42 22.82 -2.37
CA PHE A 778 -22.02 22.75 -1.03
C PHE A 778 -21.61 21.47 -0.30
N LEU A 779 -21.71 20.32 -0.96
CA LEU A 779 -21.33 19.03 -0.37
C LEU A 779 -19.83 18.99 -0.02
N ARG A 780 -18.96 19.58 -0.85
CA ARG A 780 -17.52 19.70 -0.57
C ARG A 780 -17.26 20.54 0.67
N PHE A 781 -17.94 21.68 0.79
CA PHE A 781 -17.79 22.57 1.95
C PHE A 781 -18.15 21.86 3.26
N ILE A 782 -19.33 21.22 3.33
CA ILE A 782 -19.79 20.56 4.56
C ILE A 782 -19.00 19.30 4.92
N THR A 783 -18.31 18.69 3.94
CA THR A 783 -17.37 17.58 4.16
C THR A 783 -15.94 18.05 4.44
N GLY A 784 -15.73 19.34 4.69
CA GLY A 784 -14.43 19.89 5.09
C GLY A 784 -13.41 20.04 3.97
N ARG A 785 -13.78 19.83 2.70
CA ARG A 785 -12.83 19.98 1.58
C ARG A 785 -12.44 21.45 1.40
N LYS A 786 -11.13 21.72 1.36
CA LYS A 786 -10.58 23.08 1.13
C LYS A 786 -10.94 23.65 -0.26
N LYS A 787 -11.13 22.78 -1.26
CA LYS A 787 -11.45 23.16 -2.63
C LYS A 787 -12.94 22.92 -2.90
N ILE A 788 -13.62 23.97 -3.31
CA ILE A 788 -15.07 24.00 -3.50
C ILE A 788 -15.41 24.03 -5.00
N ILE A 789 -14.70 24.83 -5.81
CA ILE A 789 -14.81 24.91 -7.27
C ILE A 789 -13.41 25.06 -7.87
N SER A 790 -13.16 24.45 -9.03
CA SER A 790 -11.94 24.64 -9.82
C SER A 790 -12.26 25.41 -11.12
N THR A 791 -11.54 26.51 -11.37
CA THR A 791 -11.61 27.30 -12.60
C THR A 791 -10.29 27.34 -13.35
N ILE A 792 -10.35 27.42 -14.67
CA ILE A 792 -9.20 27.54 -15.57
C ILE A 792 -9.48 28.72 -16.50
N LYS A 793 -8.54 29.66 -16.60
CA LYS A 793 -8.58 30.74 -17.59
C LYS A 793 -8.07 30.23 -18.93
N THR A 794 -8.90 30.23 -19.96
CA THR A 794 -8.56 29.54 -21.21
C THR A 794 -9.10 30.29 -22.42
N LYS A 795 -8.43 30.06 -23.56
CA LYS A 795 -8.81 30.56 -24.87
C LYS A 795 -9.98 29.74 -25.41
N CYS A 796 -11.10 30.40 -25.65
CA CYS A 796 -12.29 29.78 -26.22
C CYS A 796 -12.31 29.93 -27.75
N ASN A 797 -12.44 28.82 -28.46
CA ASN A 797 -12.83 28.78 -29.87
C ASN A 797 -14.37 28.80 -29.94
N LEU A 798 -14.92 29.90 -30.41
CA LEU A 798 -16.37 30.11 -30.54
C LEU A 798 -16.73 30.08 -32.03
N ASN A 799 -17.66 29.21 -32.43
CA ASN A 799 -18.36 29.33 -33.72
C ASN A 799 -19.57 30.26 -33.53
N SER A 800 -19.66 31.34 -34.30
CA SER A 800 -20.35 32.59 -33.91
C SER A 800 -21.86 32.63 -34.07
N ASP A 801 -22.52 31.60 -34.57
CA ASP A 801 -23.86 31.84 -35.11
C ASP A 801 -25.02 31.68 -34.10
N TYR A 802 -24.80 31.09 -32.92
CA TYR A 802 -25.89 30.77 -31.98
C TYR A 802 -25.51 30.74 -30.48
N LEU A 803 -24.70 31.68 -29.98
CA LEU A 803 -24.38 31.73 -28.54
C LEU A 803 -25.41 32.57 -27.76
N PRO A 804 -26.16 31.99 -26.81
CA PRO A 804 -27.06 32.76 -25.96
C PRO A 804 -26.23 33.60 -24.97
N PRO A 805 -26.50 34.92 -24.84
CA PRO A 805 -25.92 35.71 -23.76
C PRO A 805 -26.42 35.18 -22.41
N ASP A 806 -25.68 35.45 -21.35
CA ASP A 806 -26.10 35.20 -19.97
C ASP A 806 -26.34 33.71 -19.61
N LYS A 807 -25.49 32.80 -20.08
CA LYS A 807 -25.55 31.36 -19.73
C LYS A 807 -24.19 30.73 -19.43
N PHE A 808 -24.22 29.68 -18.60
CA PHE A 808 -23.13 28.71 -18.51
C PHE A 808 -23.31 27.67 -19.62
N GLU A 809 -22.41 27.71 -20.61
CA GLU A 809 -22.45 26.81 -21.75
C GLU A 809 -21.54 25.60 -21.52
N LYS A 810 -22.04 24.43 -21.94
CA LYS A 810 -21.27 23.19 -21.91
C LYS A 810 -20.21 23.22 -22.97
N ALA A 811 -18.99 22.89 -22.58
CA ALA A 811 -17.87 22.93 -23.48
C ALA A 811 -16.89 21.77 -23.22
N GLU A 812 -16.01 21.59 -24.19
CA GLU A 812 -14.92 20.63 -24.12
C GLU A 812 -13.61 21.37 -23.94
N LEU A 813 -12.95 21.09 -22.82
CA LEU A 813 -11.59 21.52 -22.51
C LEU A 813 -10.60 20.57 -23.17
N HIS A 814 -9.72 21.13 -23.99
CA HIS A 814 -8.62 20.45 -24.64
C HIS A 814 -7.29 20.99 -24.11
N TYR A 815 -6.26 20.16 -24.11
CA TYR A 815 -4.89 20.57 -23.82
C TYR A 815 -4.01 20.22 -25.01
N GLU A 816 -3.51 21.24 -25.72
CA GLU A 816 -2.65 21.07 -26.87
C GLU A 816 -1.47 22.05 -26.82
N ASN A 817 -0.27 21.55 -27.14
CA ASN A 817 0.96 22.35 -27.25
C ASN A 817 1.33 23.18 -26.00
N GLY A 818 0.88 22.80 -24.81
CA GLY A 818 1.21 23.54 -23.58
C GLY A 818 0.07 24.40 -23.03
N ASP A 819 -0.98 24.64 -23.83
CA ASP A 819 -2.08 25.54 -23.50
C ASP A 819 -3.41 24.77 -23.39
N PHE A 820 -4.28 25.24 -22.50
CA PHE A 820 -5.68 24.79 -22.48
C PHE A 820 -6.51 25.62 -23.47
N GLU A 821 -7.33 24.95 -24.27
CA GLU A 821 -8.31 25.56 -25.17
C GLU A 821 -9.69 25.00 -24.90
N VAL A 822 -10.73 25.80 -25.15
CA VAL A 822 -12.12 25.35 -24.99
C VAL A 822 -12.86 25.44 -26.30
N THR A 823 -13.60 24.39 -26.62
CA THR A 823 -14.51 24.33 -27.76
C THR A 823 -15.94 24.23 -27.23
N CYS A 824 -16.76 25.25 -27.48
CA CYS A 824 -18.19 25.20 -27.15
C CYS A 824 -18.94 24.31 -28.16
N PHE A 825 -20.03 23.66 -27.73
CA PHE A 825 -21.00 22.90 -28.56
C PHE A 825 -20.62 21.49 -29.03
N THR A 826 -19.78 20.73 -28.32
CA THR A 826 -19.58 19.31 -28.67
C THR A 826 -20.71 18.45 -28.08
N MET A 827 -21.44 17.73 -28.94
CA MET A 827 -22.62 16.93 -28.52
C MET A 827 -22.25 15.65 -27.74
N ASN A 828 -20.99 15.21 -27.77
CA ASN A 828 -20.62 13.87 -27.34
C ASN A 828 -19.77 13.84 -26.05
N HIS A 829 -19.09 14.93 -25.68
CA HIS A 829 -18.20 14.98 -24.51
C HIS A 829 -18.24 16.36 -23.83
N GLN A 830 -18.51 16.41 -22.53
CA GLN A 830 -18.62 17.66 -21.75
C GLN A 830 -17.65 17.59 -20.58
N SER A 831 -16.66 18.48 -20.55
CA SER A 831 -15.60 18.49 -19.53
C SER A 831 -15.49 19.80 -18.76
N CYS A 832 -16.13 20.88 -19.22
CA CYS A 832 -16.21 22.15 -18.50
C CYS A 832 -17.50 22.93 -18.77
N LEU A 833 -17.73 23.96 -17.96
CA LEU A 833 -18.75 24.99 -18.14
C LEU A 833 -18.06 26.34 -18.38
N VAL A 834 -18.42 27.03 -19.46
CA VAL A 834 -17.86 28.35 -19.78
C VAL A 834 -18.86 29.42 -19.37
N ASN A 835 -18.39 30.41 -18.62
CA ASN A 835 -19.20 31.58 -18.32
C ASN A 835 -19.26 32.52 -19.54
N MET A 836 -20.43 32.67 -20.15
CA MET A 836 -20.61 33.53 -21.32
C MET A 836 -20.76 35.01 -20.93
N PRO A 837 -20.14 35.95 -21.67
CA PRO A 837 -20.29 37.38 -21.42
C PRO A 837 -21.74 37.86 -21.52
N SER A 838 -22.06 38.94 -20.80
CA SER A 838 -23.42 39.41 -20.58
C SER A 838 -24.05 40.20 -21.74
N SER A 839 -23.36 40.36 -22.88
CA SER A 839 -23.96 40.98 -24.06
C SER A 839 -23.40 40.46 -25.38
N LEU A 840 -24.27 40.39 -26.39
CA LEU A 840 -23.89 40.06 -27.77
C LEU A 840 -22.85 41.04 -28.33
N ASP A 841 -22.85 42.30 -27.90
CA ASP A 841 -21.86 43.30 -28.33
C ASP A 841 -20.46 42.98 -27.80
N GLN A 842 -20.34 42.50 -26.55
CA GLN A 842 -19.05 42.04 -26.00
C GLN A 842 -18.56 40.76 -26.71
N ILE A 843 -19.48 39.85 -27.05
CA ILE A 843 -19.18 38.63 -27.83
C ILE A 843 -18.70 39.01 -29.24
N ASN A 844 -19.40 39.93 -29.91
CA ASN A 844 -19.10 40.38 -31.26
C ASN A 844 -17.82 41.23 -31.37
N ILE A 845 -17.51 42.07 -30.37
CA ILE A 845 -16.24 42.83 -30.31
C ILE A 845 -15.04 41.88 -30.20
N LYS A 846 -15.19 40.80 -29.42
CA LYS A 846 -14.15 39.79 -29.21
C LYS A 846 -13.98 38.85 -30.41
N LEU A 847 -15.04 38.53 -31.14
CA LEU A 847 -15.02 37.68 -32.35
C LEU A 847 -14.48 38.39 -33.60
N LYS A 848 -14.67 39.70 -33.76
CA LYS A 848 -14.27 40.48 -34.95
C LYS A 848 -12.76 40.53 -35.21
N GLY A 849 -11.92 40.08 -34.28
CA GLY A 849 -10.45 40.13 -34.41
C GLY A 849 -9.78 38.85 -34.92
N GLY A 850 -10.51 37.77 -35.19
CA GLY A 850 -9.91 36.46 -35.50
C GLY A 850 -8.99 35.90 -34.40
N LYS A 851 -9.05 36.49 -33.19
CA LYS A 851 -8.22 36.12 -32.04
C LYS A 851 -9.08 35.37 -31.02
N LYS A 852 -8.56 34.24 -30.57
CA LYS A 852 -9.09 33.45 -29.45
C LYS A 852 -9.39 34.36 -28.25
N THR A 853 -10.56 34.22 -27.66
CA THR A 853 -11.01 35.03 -26.52
C THR A 853 -10.71 34.32 -25.21
N GLU A 854 -10.06 34.98 -24.25
CA GLU A 854 -9.94 34.43 -22.89
C GLU A 854 -11.28 34.49 -22.16
N LEU A 855 -11.73 33.33 -21.66
CA LEU A 855 -12.90 33.14 -20.82
C LEU A 855 -12.52 32.26 -19.61
N ASP A 856 -13.27 32.41 -18.51
CA ASP A 856 -13.16 31.53 -17.35
C ASP A 856 -13.98 30.26 -17.62
N ALA A 857 -13.32 29.11 -17.59
CA ALA A 857 -13.95 27.79 -17.68
C ALA A 857 -13.95 27.12 -16.30
N ILE A 858 -15.14 26.77 -15.81
CA ILE A 858 -15.32 25.93 -14.61
C ILE A 858 -15.14 24.49 -15.04
N VAL A 859 -14.13 23.82 -14.50
CA VAL A 859 -13.84 22.43 -14.84
C VAL A 859 -14.87 21.54 -14.13
N ALA A 860 -15.62 20.75 -14.89
CA ALA A 860 -16.61 19.85 -14.34
C ALA A 860 -15.93 18.53 -13.95
N GLU A 861 -15.98 18.12 -12.68
CA GLU A 861 -15.20 16.98 -12.13
C GLU A 861 -15.41 15.61 -12.80
N ASN A 862 -16.41 15.44 -13.66
CA ASN A 862 -16.40 14.32 -14.61
C ASN A 862 -15.14 14.32 -15.52
N SER A 863 -14.30 15.36 -15.45
CA SER A 863 -12.99 15.52 -16.07
C SER A 863 -11.81 14.93 -15.28
N ASP A 864 -11.98 14.28 -14.13
CA ASP A 864 -10.88 13.44 -13.61
C ASP A 864 -10.55 12.33 -14.62
N TYR A 865 -11.56 11.91 -15.41
CA TYR A 865 -11.36 11.17 -16.64
C TYR A 865 -10.44 11.89 -17.64
N TYR A 866 -10.46 13.21 -17.76
CA TYR A 866 -9.61 13.94 -18.73
C TYR A 866 -8.17 14.08 -18.27
N PHE A 867 -7.89 14.36 -17.00
CA PHE A 867 -6.51 14.43 -16.51
C PHE A 867 -5.85 13.04 -16.42
N ILE A 868 -6.66 11.98 -16.28
CA ILE A 868 -6.22 10.60 -16.18
C ILE A 868 -6.31 9.85 -17.53
N HIS A 869 -7.05 10.33 -18.54
CA HIS A 869 -7.16 9.73 -19.89
C HIS A 869 -6.53 10.54 -21.07
N TYR A 870 -5.69 11.56 -20.82
CA TYR A 870 -5.07 12.36 -21.90
C TYR A 870 -3.66 11.97 -22.36
#